data_AF-A0A0F8V4Q4-F1
#
_entry.id   AF-A0A0F8V4Q4-F1
#
_cell.length_a   1.000
_cell.length_b   1.000
_cell.length_c   1.000
_cell.angle_alpha   90.00
_cell.angle_beta   90.00
_cell.angle_gamma   90.00
#
_symmetry.space_group_name_H-M   'P 1'
#
loop_
_entity.id
_entity.type
_entity.pdbx_description
1 polymer ?
#
loop_
_entity_poly.entity_id
_entity_poly.type
_entity_poly.pdbx_seq_one_letter_code
_entity_poly.pdbx_strand_id
1 'polypeptide(L)'
;MASDTNPRQCLGVDCDKPAGTLQCPTCLKMGTDSYFCSQDCFKRSWSEHKAIHKTKSNFLTNLFPPKVVSEPDPATGQYNPFPSFQFAGPLRPVYPLSPFRTVPKAIPHPDYAKDGIPRSEQKFVGRHNITILNKEEQDGMRKVCRLAREVLDIAARELKPGVTTDYIDEVVHKACIERNSYPSPLNYVHFPKSVCTSINETICHGIPDQRPLEDGDIINIDVTLYHNGFHGDINETYYVGEKARSNPDAVRVVETARECLDQSIDIVKPGMLFRDPGNVIEKHAKSRNCSVVKSYCGHGINQLFHCAPNVPHYAKNKAVGTAKPGMCFTIEPMINIGTHRDRLWPDDWTSTTADGSLSAQFEHTLLVTEDGVEVLTARLPDSPAQPGSEVDPALAELGSSSSHNLAYIILAVSIGVFLSAADQTIIVASYGKIGSDLEALNLTSWVATSYFLTLTSFQPLYGKLSDIFGRKACLLFAYVVFGTGCLFCGLAQNIHQLIAARAFQGIGGGGMTTVVSILMSDIIPLRERGVWQGIINIIWASGSSIGAPLGGILADYIGWRWSFIGQFPLCILAFLAVTVLLDLPVRETSHWKTKLRRVDFPGAIVLIGATVCFLIGLDRGSNVSWTIPLTVVSLSVSAGLFVLFVVVEMYYASEPFAPGHIIFDRAFFPSYLCNFFSLGGWLAGIFYLPLYFQAVDGVSATAAGIRLLPCIVSSVSGSLFAGFVMKWTGRFYWMTLIAYLCLVFGLTTVFLFSGGVTESLIPMILGTMVSAFTVGVGGTTTLISLKDAPVSNATPEDQAVVTACSYLFRSLGSVIYISLSSTVVQQLLRWRLRSALHDSKDVDSIVDGVRQSLDFIKTLDPAVARVVRECYGWATNKGFAFLIGVVSFAFVSSIFIRERSLSR
;
A
#
# COMPACT_ATOMS: atom_id res chain seq x y z
N MET A 1 49.07 -30.00 -43.85
CA MET A 1 47.95 -30.24 -42.92
C MET A 1 46.77 -29.45 -43.44
N ALA A 2 45.82 -30.13 -44.06
CA ALA A 2 44.62 -29.53 -44.62
C ALA A 2 43.63 -29.19 -43.50
N SER A 3 43.16 -27.95 -43.45
CA SER A 3 42.07 -27.52 -42.58
C SER A 3 40.78 -27.45 -43.39
N ASP A 4 39.79 -28.25 -43.01
CA ASP A 4 38.42 -28.22 -43.54
C ASP A 4 37.82 -26.81 -43.50
N THR A 5 37.59 -26.23 -44.68
CA THR A 5 36.78 -25.02 -44.85
C THR A 5 35.43 -25.41 -45.43
N ASN A 6 34.47 -25.76 -44.59
CA ASN A 6 33.06 -25.75 -44.99
C ASN A 6 32.68 -24.29 -45.33
N PRO A 7 32.10 -24.00 -46.51
CA PRO A 7 31.65 -22.65 -46.84
C PRO A 7 30.53 -22.24 -45.87
N ARG A 8 30.78 -21.19 -45.09
CA ARG A 8 29.82 -20.67 -44.10
C ARG A 8 28.55 -20.20 -44.83
N GLN A 9 27.37 -20.47 -44.27
CA GLN A 9 26.08 -20.07 -44.85
C GLN A 9 25.69 -18.64 -44.47
N CYS A 10 25.01 -17.94 -45.38
CA CYS A 10 24.49 -16.61 -45.17
C CYS A 10 23.34 -16.63 -44.15
N LEU A 11 23.36 -15.72 -43.18
CA LEU A 11 22.28 -15.54 -42.19
C LEU A 11 21.15 -14.60 -42.68
N GLY A 12 21.02 -14.45 -43.99
CA GLY A 12 19.98 -13.63 -44.59
C GLY A 12 18.64 -14.35 -44.63
N VAL A 13 17.56 -13.63 -44.28
CA VAL A 13 16.17 -14.06 -44.48
C VAL A 13 15.98 -14.45 -45.95
N ASP A 14 15.62 -15.71 -46.19
CA ASP A 14 15.47 -16.34 -47.51
C ASP A 14 16.73 -16.22 -48.41
N CYS A 15 17.89 -16.65 -47.92
CA CYS A 15 19.13 -16.63 -48.70
C CYS A 15 20.02 -17.87 -48.52
N ASP A 16 19.99 -18.78 -49.50
CA ASP A 16 20.80 -20.00 -49.52
C ASP A 16 22.22 -19.81 -50.12
N LYS A 17 22.64 -18.57 -50.32
CA LYS A 17 23.97 -18.28 -50.90
C LYS A 17 25.08 -18.50 -49.87
N PRO A 18 26.30 -18.89 -50.31
CA PRO A 18 27.45 -18.91 -49.41
C PRO A 18 27.72 -17.51 -48.85
N ALA A 19 28.10 -17.46 -47.58
CA ALA A 19 28.36 -16.21 -46.88
C ALA A 19 29.56 -15.48 -47.49
N GLY A 20 29.45 -14.16 -47.62
CA GLY A 20 30.56 -13.30 -48.00
C GLY A 20 31.43 -12.95 -46.78
N THR A 21 32.34 -12.00 -46.97
CA THR A 21 33.18 -11.45 -45.87
C THR A 21 32.45 -10.43 -45.00
N LEU A 22 31.21 -10.08 -45.36
CA LEU A 22 30.46 -9.03 -44.69
C LEU A 22 29.92 -9.54 -43.34
N GLN A 23 30.37 -8.92 -42.24
CA GLN A 23 29.99 -9.28 -40.88
C GLN A 23 29.26 -8.13 -40.18
N CYS A 24 28.30 -8.45 -39.30
CA CYS A 24 27.67 -7.43 -38.48
C CYS A 24 28.66 -6.84 -37.46
N PRO A 25 28.87 -5.51 -37.42
CA PRO A 25 29.85 -4.89 -36.50
C PRO A 25 29.52 -5.12 -35.02
N THR A 26 28.24 -5.21 -34.66
CA THR A 26 27.82 -5.43 -33.28
C THR A 26 28.02 -6.88 -32.85
N CYS A 27 27.72 -7.86 -33.73
CA CYS A 27 28.00 -9.27 -33.44
C CYS A 27 29.50 -9.54 -33.35
N LEU A 28 30.31 -8.90 -34.20
CA LEU A 28 31.77 -8.96 -34.13
C LEU A 28 32.29 -8.47 -32.77
N LYS A 29 31.72 -7.38 -32.23
CA LYS A 29 32.04 -6.90 -30.86
C LYS A 29 31.56 -7.83 -29.75
N MET A 30 30.54 -8.65 -30.00
CA MET A 30 29.98 -9.60 -29.04
C MET A 30 30.61 -11.00 -29.13
N GLY A 31 31.54 -11.22 -30.07
CA GLY A 31 32.17 -12.54 -30.29
C GLY A 31 31.25 -13.56 -30.98
N THR A 32 30.18 -13.11 -31.64
CA THR A 32 29.23 -13.98 -32.36
C THR A 32 29.49 -13.92 -33.86
N ASP A 33 29.61 -15.09 -34.49
CA ASP A 33 29.80 -15.20 -35.95
C ASP A 33 28.49 -14.91 -36.69
N SER A 34 28.42 -13.79 -37.42
CA SER A 34 27.27 -13.47 -38.28
C SER A 34 27.69 -12.91 -39.65
N TYR A 35 27.62 -13.76 -40.68
CA TYR A 35 28.08 -13.43 -42.02
C TYR A 35 26.92 -13.33 -43.03
N PHE A 36 27.04 -12.38 -43.95
CA PHE A 36 26.04 -12.10 -44.99
C PHE A 36 26.69 -12.12 -46.39
N CYS A 37 25.92 -12.52 -47.40
CA CYS A 37 26.41 -12.64 -48.78
C CYS A 37 26.60 -11.28 -49.49
N SER A 38 25.85 -10.24 -49.10
CA SER A 38 25.94 -8.90 -49.67
C SER A 38 25.35 -7.83 -48.74
N GLN A 39 25.67 -6.56 -49.01
CA GLN A 39 25.14 -5.42 -48.24
C GLN A 39 23.61 -5.29 -48.34
N ASP A 40 23.02 -5.64 -49.49
CA ASP A 40 21.57 -5.60 -49.68
C ASP A 40 20.85 -6.72 -48.92
N CYS A 41 21.46 -7.91 -48.86
CA CYS A 41 20.96 -9.01 -48.05
C CYS A 41 20.97 -8.63 -46.56
N PHE A 42 22.06 -8.02 -46.08
CA PHE A 42 22.16 -7.51 -44.71
C PHE A 42 21.09 -6.47 -44.39
N LYS A 43 20.85 -5.49 -45.28
CA LYS A 43 19.80 -4.46 -45.08
C LYS A 43 18.41 -5.06 -45.02
N ARG A 44 18.08 -6.00 -45.90
CA ARG A 44 16.77 -6.69 -45.94
C ARG A 44 16.52 -7.50 -44.68
N SER A 45 17.56 -8.15 -44.15
CA SER A 45 17.48 -9.03 -42.99
C SER A 45 17.70 -8.32 -41.64
N TRP A 46 17.97 -7.01 -41.65
CA TRP A 46 18.33 -6.26 -40.45
C TRP A 46 17.24 -6.21 -39.38
N SER A 47 15.96 -6.15 -39.78
CA SER A 47 14.82 -6.08 -38.86
C SER A 47 14.70 -7.32 -37.97
N GLU A 48 14.99 -8.50 -38.51
CA GLU A 48 15.01 -9.78 -37.79
C GLU A 48 16.35 -9.99 -37.09
N HIS A 49 17.47 -9.71 -37.77
CA HIS A 49 18.81 -9.92 -37.22
C HIS A 49 19.07 -9.10 -35.94
N LYS A 50 18.58 -7.85 -35.87
CA LYS A 50 18.75 -6.99 -34.68
C LYS A 50 18.05 -7.54 -33.43
N ALA A 51 17.09 -8.48 -33.56
CA ALA A 51 16.45 -9.11 -32.42
C ALA A 51 17.45 -9.91 -31.58
N ILE A 52 18.48 -10.50 -32.22
CA ILE A 52 19.56 -11.25 -31.57
C ILE A 52 20.40 -10.33 -30.65
N HIS A 53 20.41 -9.02 -30.93
CA HIS A 53 21.17 -8.04 -30.16
C HIS A 53 20.45 -7.67 -28.87
N LYS A 54 19.11 -7.78 -28.83
CA LYS A 54 18.30 -7.49 -27.63
C LYS A 54 18.50 -8.55 -26.54
N THR A 55 18.82 -9.79 -26.89
CA THR A 55 18.86 -10.92 -25.95
C THR A 55 20.14 -10.98 -25.11
N LYS A 56 21.20 -10.23 -25.45
CA LYS A 56 22.51 -10.33 -24.75
C LYS A 56 23.20 -8.99 -24.44
N SER A 57 22.52 -7.86 -24.65
CA SER A 57 23.10 -6.52 -24.49
C SER A 57 22.79 -5.89 -23.12
N ASN A 58 23.24 -6.51 -22.03
CA ASN A 58 23.42 -5.79 -20.76
C ASN A 58 24.76 -6.20 -20.13
N PHE A 59 25.75 -5.33 -20.23
CA PHE A 59 27.10 -5.52 -19.69
C PHE A 59 27.09 -5.76 -18.16
N LEU A 60 26.08 -5.25 -17.44
CA LEU A 60 25.87 -5.49 -16.01
C LEU A 60 25.44 -6.93 -15.67
N THR A 61 24.83 -7.66 -16.61
CA THR A 61 24.33 -9.03 -16.38
C THR A 61 25.45 -10.08 -16.46
N ASN A 62 26.57 -9.76 -17.11
CA ASN A 62 27.73 -10.66 -17.21
C ASN A 62 28.67 -10.59 -15.99
N LEU A 63 28.61 -9.51 -15.19
CA LEU A 63 29.40 -9.39 -13.95
C LEU A 63 28.72 -10.08 -12.75
N PHE A 64 27.40 -10.24 -12.80
CA PHE A 64 26.62 -10.96 -11.80
C PHE A 64 25.53 -11.78 -12.51
N PRO A 65 25.78 -13.04 -12.91
CA PRO A 65 24.70 -13.89 -13.38
C PRO A 65 23.66 -14.00 -12.25
N PRO A 66 22.36 -13.78 -12.51
CA PRO A 66 21.34 -13.99 -11.49
C PRO A 66 21.42 -15.46 -11.04
N LYS A 67 21.85 -15.66 -9.80
CA LYS A 67 22.04 -16.95 -9.14
C LYS A 67 20.71 -17.63 -8.77
N VAL A 68 19.65 -17.39 -9.55
CA VAL A 68 18.34 -17.98 -9.27
C VAL A 68 18.03 -18.95 -10.39
N VAL A 69 18.73 -20.08 -10.37
CA VAL A 69 18.28 -21.29 -11.05
C VAL A 69 17.22 -21.89 -10.12
N SER A 70 15.99 -22.03 -10.59
CA SER A 70 15.01 -22.84 -9.87
C SER A 70 15.49 -24.29 -9.94
N GLU A 71 16.01 -24.79 -8.83
CA GLU A 71 16.34 -26.21 -8.72
C GLU A 71 15.01 -27.00 -8.72
N PRO A 72 14.90 -28.07 -9.51
CA PRO A 72 13.74 -28.96 -9.46
C PRO A 72 13.56 -29.53 -8.05
N ASP A 73 12.31 -29.61 -7.60
CA ASP A 73 11.97 -30.27 -6.36
C ASP A 73 12.53 -31.71 -6.38
N PRO A 74 13.37 -32.11 -5.42
CA PRO A 74 13.99 -33.43 -5.40
C PRO A 74 12.98 -34.59 -5.37
N ALA A 75 11.75 -34.35 -4.88
CA ALA A 75 10.72 -35.38 -4.74
C ALA A 75 9.84 -35.51 -6.00
N THR A 76 9.50 -34.41 -6.65
CA THR A 76 8.55 -34.40 -7.78
C THR A 76 9.20 -34.12 -9.13
N GLY A 77 10.43 -33.61 -9.15
CA GLY A 77 11.11 -33.12 -10.36
C GLY A 77 10.50 -31.85 -10.95
N GLN A 78 9.53 -31.24 -10.26
CA GLN A 78 8.82 -30.06 -10.72
C GLN A 78 9.59 -28.78 -10.38
N TYR A 79 9.47 -27.75 -11.22
CA TYR A 79 10.11 -26.45 -10.98
C TYR A 79 9.29 -25.30 -11.57
N ASN A 80 9.55 -24.09 -11.09
CA ASN A 80 9.04 -22.86 -11.68
C ASN A 80 10.08 -22.32 -12.68
N PRO A 81 9.79 -22.21 -13.99
CA PRO A 81 10.75 -21.71 -14.99
C PRO A 81 11.05 -20.21 -14.84
N PHE A 82 10.24 -19.45 -14.11
CA PHE A 82 10.36 -18.00 -13.97
C PHE A 82 10.52 -17.58 -12.50
N PRO A 83 11.58 -18.03 -11.79
CA PRO A 83 11.72 -17.78 -10.35
C PRO A 83 11.98 -16.30 -10.01
N SER A 84 12.47 -15.51 -10.98
CA SER A 84 12.63 -14.06 -10.84
C SER A 84 11.41 -13.24 -11.26
N PHE A 85 10.39 -13.88 -11.85
CA PHE A 85 9.17 -13.19 -12.23
C PHE A 85 8.29 -12.97 -11.00
N GLN A 86 7.76 -11.77 -10.87
CA GLN A 86 6.89 -11.40 -9.76
C GLN A 86 5.44 -11.69 -10.14
N PHE A 87 4.94 -12.82 -9.65
CA PHE A 87 3.54 -13.21 -9.81
C PHE A 87 2.64 -12.28 -8.98
N ALA A 88 1.45 -11.97 -9.51
CA ALA A 88 0.51 -11.08 -8.84
C ALA A 88 -0.30 -11.79 -7.74
N GLY A 89 -0.61 -13.08 -7.93
CA GLY A 89 -1.34 -13.92 -6.98
C GLY A 89 -0.54 -15.14 -6.51
N PRO A 90 -1.19 -16.11 -5.83
CA PRO A 90 -0.55 -17.31 -5.31
C PRO A 90 -0.17 -18.35 -6.38
N LEU A 91 -0.75 -18.30 -7.59
CA LEU A 91 -0.49 -19.29 -8.63
C LEU A 91 0.94 -19.23 -9.15
N ARG A 92 1.50 -20.40 -9.43
CA ARG A 92 2.83 -20.57 -10.01
C ARG A 92 2.76 -21.58 -11.14
N PRO A 93 3.51 -21.38 -12.24
CA PRO A 93 3.65 -22.36 -13.30
C PRO A 93 4.43 -23.58 -12.79
N VAL A 94 3.93 -24.77 -13.10
CA VAL A 94 4.53 -26.05 -12.66
C VAL A 94 5.06 -26.82 -13.88
N TYR A 95 6.38 -26.76 -14.05
CA TYR A 95 7.12 -27.39 -15.15
C TYR A 95 7.85 -28.65 -14.64
N PRO A 96 8.27 -29.58 -15.51
CA PRO A 96 8.14 -29.56 -16.97
C PRO A 96 6.70 -29.79 -17.42
N LEU A 97 6.30 -29.09 -18.49
CA LEU A 97 5.06 -29.40 -19.21
C LEU A 97 5.18 -30.79 -19.83
N SER A 98 4.05 -31.50 -19.98
CA SER A 98 4.08 -32.76 -20.72
C SER A 98 4.40 -32.54 -22.20
N PRO A 99 4.93 -33.55 -22.91
CA PRO A 99 5.32 -33.44 -24.31
C PRO A 99 4.19 -32.97 -25.22
N PHE A 100 4.56 -32.37 -26.35
CA PHE A 100 3.62 -31.97 -27.39
C PHE A 100 2.78 -33.17 -27.88
N ARG A 101 1.45 -33.04 -27.84
CA ARG A 101 0.50 -34.10 -28.22
C ARG A 101 0.26 -34.06 -29.73
N THR A 102 0.41 -35.21 -30.40
CA THR A 102 0.38 -35.27 -31.88
C THR A 102 -1.03 -35.49 -32.44
N VAL A 103 -1.38 -34.75 -33.48
CA VAL A 103 -2.65 -34.93 -34.21
C VAL A 103 -2.45 -35.84 -35.44
N PRO A 104 -3.32 -36.84 -35.69
CA PRO A 104 -3.25 -37.68 -36.88
C PRO A 104 -3.36 -36.89 -38.19
N LYS A 105 -2.50 -37.18 -39.17
CA LYS A 105 -2.47 -36.50 -40.49
C LYS A 105 -3.78 -36.57 -41.30
N ALA A 106 -4.66 -37.51 -40.98
CA ALA A 106 -5.97 -37.66 -41.63
C ALA A 106 -6.96 -36.55 -41.23
N ILE A 107 -6.76 -35.92 -40.07
CA ILE A 107 -7.59 -34.80 -39.61
C ILE A 107 -7.19 -33.54 -40.39
N PRO A 108 -8.13 -32.71 -40.88
CA PRO A 108 -7.81 -31.43 -41.48
C PRO A 108 -7.04 -30.52 -40.50
N HIS A 109 -5.90 -29.98 -40.93
CA HIS A 109 -5.07 -29.08 -40.12
C HIS A 109 -5.25 -27.63 -40.57
N PRO A 110 -5.30 -26.65 -39.65
CA PRO A 110 -5.24 -25.24 -40.00
C PRO A 110 -3.84 -24.86 -40.54
N ASP A 111 -3.74 -23.68 -41.17
CA ASP A 111 -2.52 -23.24 -41.86
C ASP A 111 -1.30 -23.04 -40.92
N TYR A 112 -1.55 -22.72 -39.65
CA TYR A 112 -0.53 -22.55 -38.62
C TYR A 112 -0.08 -23.84 -37.94
N ALA A 113 -0.73 -24.98 -38.17
CA ALA A 113 -0.47 -26.20 -37.38
C ALA A 113 1.00 -26.67 -37.44
N LYS A 114 1.72 -26.37 -38.53
CA LYS A 114 3.10 -26.81 -38.74
C LYS A 114 4.15 -25.89 -38.09
N ASP A 115 4.01 -24.58 -38.23
CA ASP A 115 5.04 -23.60 -37.87
C ASP A 115 4.55 -22.51 -36.92
N GLY A 116 3.29 -22.58 -36.51
CA GLY A 116 2.62 -21.67 -35.59
C GLY A 116 2.25 -20.30 -36.16
N ILE A 117 2.32 -20.10 -37.48
CA ILE A 117 2.08 -18.79 -38.09
C ILE A 117 0.73 -18.78 -38.84
N PRO A 118 -0.31 -18.09 -38.33
CA PRO A 118 -1.64 -18.01 -38.97
C PRO A 118 -1.62 -17.03 -40.14
N ARG A 119 -1.11 -17.47 -41.29
CA ARG A 119 -0.91 -16.61 -42.48
C ARG A 119 -2.21 -16.10 -43.08
N SER A 120 -3.26 -16.90 -43.01
CA SER A 120 -4.60 -16.56 -43.47
C SER A 120 -5.17 -15.35 -42.72
N GLU A 121 -4.90 -15.22 -41.42
CA GLU A 121 -5.32 -14.10 -40.57
C GLU A 121 -4.46 -12.84 -40.77
N GLN A 122 -3.18 -13.00 -41.13
CA GLN A 122 -2.26 -11.88 -41.37
C GLN A 122 -2.53 -11.12 -42.68
N LYS A 123 -3.33 -11.68 -43.59
CA LYS A 123 -3.76 -10.97 -44.79
C LYS A 123 -4.61 -9.78 -44.36
N PHE A 124 -4.14 -8.56 -44.65
CA PHE A 124 -4.85 -7.34 -44.26
C PHE A 124 -6.21 -7.27 -44.97
N VAL A 125 -7.25 -7.68 -44.27
CA VAL A 125 -8.65 -7.45 -44.63
C VAL A 125 -9.08 -6.21 -43.87
N GLY A 126 -9.54 -5.18 -44.56
CA GLY A 126 -9.93 -3.92 -43.92
C GLY A 126 -10.95 -4.16 -42.80
N ARG A 127 -10.83 -3.41 -41.68
CA ARG A 127 -11.67 -3.57 -40.46
C ARG A 127 -13.19 -3.46 -40.68
N HIS A 128 -13.61 -3.04 -41.86
CA HIS A 128 -15.02 -2.92 -42.25
C HIS A 128 -15.56 -4.13 -43.02
N ASN A 129 -14.68 -5.04 -43.46
CA ASN A 129 -15.05 -6.18 -44.28
C ASN A 129 -15.22 -7.42 -43.40
N ILE A 130 -16.42 -7.53 -42.80
CA ILE A 130 -16.84 -8.67 -41.98
C ILE A 130 -17.50 -9.70 -42.90
N THR A 131 -17.06 -10.95 -42.83
CA THR A 131 -17.59 -12.06 -43.63
C THR A 131 -19.05 -12.34 -43.27
N ILE A 132 -19.89 -12.51 -44.28
CA ILE A 132 -21.28 -12.98 -44.14
C ILE A 132 -21.31 -14.40 -44.70
N LEU A 133 -21.62 -15.37 -43.85
CA LEU A 133 -21.62 -16.78 -44.20
C LEU A 133 -22.88 -17.16 -44.98
N ASN A 134 -22.70 -17.98 -46.01
CA ASN A 134 -23.80 -18.63 -46.71
C ASN A 134 -24.40 -19.77 -45.87
N LYS A 135 -25.48 -20.41 -46.33
CA LYS A 135 -26.17 -21.47 -45.55
C LYS A 135 -25.29 -22.69 -45.28
N GLU A 136 -24.50 -23.14 -46.25
CA GLU A 136 -23.61 -24.29 -46.08
C GLU A 136 -22.51 -23.99 -45.06
N GLU A 137 -21.97 -22.77 -45.08
CA GLU A 137 -20.98 -22.29 -44.11
C GLU A 137 -21.57 -22.14 -42.71
N GLN A 138 -22.82 -21.66 -42.59
CA GLN A 138 -23.54 -21.60 -41.32
C GLN A 138 -23.78 -23.00 -40.73
N ASP A 139 -24.12 -24.00 -41.56
CA ASP A 139 -24.26 -25.39 -41.11
C ASP A 139 -22.92 -26.00 -40.68
N GLY A 140 -21.82 -25.62 -41.36
CA GLY A 140 -20.45 -25.89 -40.93
C GLY A 140 -20.16 -25.35 -39.54
N MET A 141 -20.49 -24.08 -39.29
CA MET A 141 -20.36 -23.41 -37.99
C MET A 141 -21.20 -24.09 -36.90
N ARG A 142 -22.47 -24.41 -37.17
CA ARG A 142 -23.34 -25.16 -36.23
C ARG A 142 -22.70 -26.49 -35.84
N LYS A 143 -22.14 -27.21 -36.81
CA LYS A 143 -21.52 -28.52 -36.56
C LYS A 143 -20.28 -28.39 -35.68
N VAL A 144 -19.34 -27.50 -36.00
CA VAL A 144 -18.10 -27.33 -35.20
C VAL A 144 -18.41 -26.84 -33.79
N CYS A 145 -19.35 -25.90 -33.64
CA CYS A 145 -19.76 -25.36 -32.33
C CYS A 145 -20.43 -26.42 -31.45
N ARG A 146 -21.28 -27.28 -32.02
CA ARG A 146 -21.86 -28.43 -31.29
C ARG A 146 -20.77 -29.39 -30.80
N LEU A 147 -19.77 -29.69 -31.64
CA LEU A 147 -18.64 -30.53 -31.23
C LEU A 147 -17.82 -29.84 -30.11
N ALA A 148 -17.66 -28.51 -30.15
CA ALA A 148 -16.93 -27.76 -29.13
C ALA A 148 -17.64 -27.82 -27.78
N ARG A 149 -18.98 -27.65 -27.78
CA ARG A 149 -19.81 -27.88 -26.60
C ARG A 149 -19.64 -29.30 -26.03
N GLU A 150 -19.71 -30.34 -26.87
CA GLU A 150 -19.51 -31.72 -26.40
C GLU A 150 -18.14 -31.93 -25.76
N VAL A 151 -17.07 -31.35 -26.32
CA VAL A 151 -15.71 -31.44 -25.79
C VAL A 151 -15.58 -30.69 -24.46
N LEU A 152 -16.12 -29.48 -24.34
CA LEU A 152 -16.15 -28.72 -23.09
C LEU A 152 -16.90 -29.49 -22.00
N ASP A 153 -18.06 -30.07 -22.33
CA ASP A 153 -18.84 -30.84 -21.37
C ASP A 153 -18.13 -32.14 -20.93
N ILE A 154 -17.30 -32.75 -21.78
CA ILE A 154 -16.45 -33.89 -21.40
C ILE A 154 -15.37 -33.42 -20.43
N ALA A 155 -14.67 -32.31 -20.73
CA ALA A 155 -13.63 -31.75 -19.87
C ALA A 155 -14.19 -31.36 -18.49
N ALA A 156 -15.37 -30.73 -18.46
CA ALA A 156 -16.05 -30.29 -17.24
C ALA A 156 -16.41 -31.47 -16.30
N ARG A 157 -16.72 -32.66 -16.83
CA ARG A 157 -17.03 -33.86 -16.03
C ARG A 157 -15.82 -34.43 -15.29
N GLU A 158 -14.62 -34.10 -15.73
CA GLU A 158 -13.36 -34.56 -15.12
C GLU A 158 -12.89 -33.65 -13.97
N LEU A 159 -13.54 -32.50 -13.75
CA LEU A 159 -13.16 -31.53 -12.72
C LEU A 159 -13.39 -32.06 -11.31
N LYS A 160 -12.29 -32.23 -10.57
CA LYS A 160 -12.28 -32.55 -9.14
C LYS A 160 -10.95 -32.13 -8.50
N PRO A 161 -10.92 -31.85 -7.18
CA PRO A 161 -9.67 -31.61 -6.47
C PRO A 161 -8.64 -32.74 -6.70
N GLY A 162 -7.38 -32.37 -6.94
CA GLY A 162 -6.26 -33.26 -7.22
C GLY A 162 -6.00 -33.53 -8.70
N VAL A 163 -6.92 -33.19 -9.61
CA VAL A 163 -6.70 -33.32 -11.07
C VAL A 163 -5.81 -32.18 -11.56
N THR A 164 -4.83 -32.47 -12.41
CA THR A 164 -3.96 -31.47 -13.03
C THR A 164 -4.59 -30.86 -14.28
N THR A 165 -4.29 -29.60 -14.59
CA THR A 165 -4.74 -28.98 -15.85
C THR A 165 -4.18 -29.67 -17.08
N ASP A 166 -2.96 -30.20 -17.02
CA ASP A 166 -2.40 -31.01 -18.13
C ASP A 166 -3.16 -32.31 -18.40
N TYR A 167 -3.87 -32.86 -17.40
CA TYR A 167 -4.76 -34.01 -17.62
C TYR A 167 -6.04 -33.56 -18.33
N ILE A 168 -6.58 -32.39 -17.96
CA ILE A 168 -7.72 -31.79 -18.67
C ILE A 168 -7.35 -31.53 -20.15
N ASP A 169 -6.13 -31.04 -20.42
CA ASP A 169 -5.63 -30.91 -21.80
C ASP A 169 -5.57 -32.25 -22.55
N GLU A 170 -5.14 -33.33 -21.87
CA GLU A 170 -5.15 -34.67 -22.47
C GLU A 170 -6.56 -35.14 -22.85
N VAL A 171 -7.52 -34.94 -21.94
CA VAL A 171 -8.93 -35.29 -22.15
C VAL A 171 -9.51 -34.50 -23.32
N VAL A 172 -9.28 -33.19 -23.37
CA VAL A 172 -9.72 -32.32 -24.46
C VAL A 172 -9.08 -32.73 -25.78
N HIS A 173 -7.76 -32.93 -25.79
CA HIS A 173 -7.03 -33.35 -26.98
C HIS A 173 -7.62 -34.65 -27.54
N LYS A 174 -7.77 -35.67 -26.69
CA LYS A 174 -8.34 -36.97 -27.09
C LYS A 174 -9.77 -36.83 -27.61
N ALA A 175 -10.61 -36.05 -26.92
CA ALA A 175 -11.99 -35.81 -27.33
C ALA A 175 -12.10 -35.09 -28.69
N CYS A 176 -11.15 -34.20 -29.03
CA CYS A 176 -11.03 -33.60 -30.36
C CYS A 176 -10.64 -34.64 -31.42
N ILE A 177 -9.64 -35.48 -31.14
CA ILE A 177 -9.19 -36.52 -32.09
C ILE A 177 -10.30 -37.52 -32.39
N GLU A 178 -11.03 -37.99 -31.37
CA GLU A 178 -12.17 -38.91 -31.52
C GLU A 178 -13.29 -38.33 -32.41
N ARG A 179 -13.39 -37.00 -32.49
CA ARG A 179 -14.35 -36.27 -33.33
C ARG A 179 -13.80 -35.90 -34.71
N ASN A 180 -12.60 -36.37 -35.06
CA ASN A 180 -11.86 -36.00 -36.27
C ASN A 180 -11.68 -34.49 -36.38
N SER A 181 -11.35 -33.84 -35.27
CA SER A 181 -11.16 -32.40 -35.19
C SER A 181 -9.76 -32.05 -34.67
N TYR A 182 -9.23 -30.92 -35.12
CA TYR A 182 -7.95 -30.39 -34.65
C TYR A 182 -8.21 -29.39 -33.51
N PRO A 183 -7.54 -29.48 -32.35
CA PRO A 183 -7.67 -28.48 -31.29
C PRO A 183 -7.01 -27.16 -31.73
N SER A 184 -7.79 -26.10 -31.96
CA SER A 184 -7.30 -24.86 -32.59
C SER A 184 -6.12 -24.20 -31.85
N PRO A 185 -6.06 -24.16 -30.50
CA PRO A 185 -4.94 -23.54 -29.80
C PRO A 185 -3.61 -24.25 -30.06
N LEU A 186 -3.62 -25.53 -30.42
CA LEU A 186 -2.40 -26.31 -30.55
C LEU A 186 -1.50 -25.74 -31.64
N ASN A 187 -0.32 -25.28 -31.22
CA ASN A 187 0.70 -24.58 -32.00
C ASN A 187 0.26 -23.21 -32.57
N TYR A 188 -0.92 -22.68 -32.25
CA TYR A 188 -1.33 -21.34 -32.68
C TYR A 188 -0.40 -20.28 -32.04
N VAL A 189 0.35 -19.54 -32.85
CA VAL A 189 1.40 -18.59 -32.38
C VAL A 189 2.37 -19.25 -31.38
N HIS A 190 2.65 -20.55 -31.58
CA HIS A 190 3.47 -21.40 -30.71
C HIS A 190 2.87 -21.73 -29.33
N PHE A 191 1.56 -21.61 -29.14
CA PHE A 191 0.91 -22.12 -27.92
C PHE A 191 1.09 -23.65 -27.81
N PRO A 192 1.54 -24.17 -26.65
CA PRO A 192 2.05 -25.55 -26.57
C PRO A 192 0.98 -26.62 -26.31
N LYS A 193 -0.28 -26.24 -26.04
CA LYS A 193 -1.35 -27.13 -25.56
C LYS A 193 -2.60 -27.04 -26.44
N SER A 194 -3.57 -27.91 -26.20
CA SER A 194 -4.80 -28.07 -26.99
C SER A 194 -5.98 -27.25 -26.45
N VAL A 195 -5.89 -26.79 -25.20
CA VAL A 195 -6.92 -26.04 -24.47
C VAL A 195 -6.24 -24.97 -23.60
N CYS A 196 -6.94 -23.89 -23.25
CA CYS A 196 -6.49 -23.00 -22.17
C CYS A 196 -7.20 -23.37 -20.87
N THR A 197 -6.48 -23.32 -19.76
CA THR A 197 -7.03 -23.55 -18.40
C THR A 197 -6.65 -22.41 -17.49
N SER A 198 -7.60 -21.54 -17.17
CA SER A 198 -7.36 -20.30 -16.41
C SER A 198 -7.92 -20.44 -15.00
N ILE A 199 -7.03 -20.60 -14.03
CA ILE A 199 -7.40 -20.83 -12.62
C ILE A 199 -7.37 -19.49 -11.85
N ASN A 200 -8.32 -19.29 -10.94
CA ASN A 200 -8.36 -18.21 -9.94
C ASN A 200 -8.07 -16.80 -10.49
N GLU A 201 -6.85 -16.26 -10.28
CA GLU A 201 -6.45 -14.94 -10.75
C GLU A 201 -6.05 -14.89 -12.23
N THR A 202 -6.03 -16.03 -12.92
CA THR A 202 -5.77 -16.13 -14.35
C THR A 202 -6.99 -15.66 -15.12
N ILE A 203 -6.83 -14.59 -15.88
CA ILE A 203 -7.87 -13.97 -16.71
C ILE A 203 -8.19 -14.87 -17.90
N CYS A 204 -7.17 -15.24 -18.67
CA CYS A 204 -7.30 -16.05 -19.87
C CYS A 204 -5.94 -16.66 -20.27
N HIS A 205 -5.98 -17.59 -21.23
CA HIS A 205 -4.81 -18.22 -21.88
C HIS A 205 -3.82 -18.91 -20.93
N GLY A 206 -4.29 -19.38 -19.77
CA GLY A 206 -3.44 -20.19 -18.89
C GLY A 206 -3.00 -21.48 -19.58
N ILE A 207 -1.70 -21.73 -19.64
CA ILE A 207 -1.13 -22.95 -20.24
C ILE A 207 -1.38 -24.13 -19.30
N PRO A 208 -2.05 -25.22 -19.74
CA PRO A 208 -2.18 -26.45 -18.96
C PRO A 208 -0.83 -27.01 -18.50
N ASP A 209 -0.70 -27.24 -17.19
CA ASP A 209 0.53 -27.60 -16.50
C ASP A 209 0.30 -28.70 -15.44
N GLN A 210 1.36 -29.01 -14.68
CA GLN A 210 1.31 -30.09 -13.68
C GLN A 210 0.70 -29.66 -12.33
N ARG A 211 0.12 -28.46 -12.22
CA ARG A 211 -0.52 -28.00 -10.98
C ARG A 211 -1.82 -28.79 -10.74
N PRO A 212 -1.98 -29.49 -9.60
CA PRO A 212 -3.24 -30.08 -9.22
C PRO A 212 -4.24 -28.99 -8.80
N LEU A 213 -5.51 -29.17 -9.19
CA LEU A 213 -6.61 -28.31 -8.75
C LEU A 213 -6.89 -28.52 -7.25
N GLU A 214 -7.18 -27.45 -6.54
CA GLU A 214 -7.47 -27.47 -5.11
C GLU A 214 -8.96 -27.24 -4.83
N ASP A 215 -9.48 -27.80 -3.72
CA ASP A 215 -10.82 -27.49 -3.24
C ASP A 215 -10.87 -26.03 -2.78
N GLY A 216 -11.57 -25.19 -3.54
CA GLY A 216 -11.53 -23.73 -3.40
C GLY A 216 -11.21 -22.99 -4.71
N ASP A 217 -10.63 -23.68 -5.69
CA ASP A 217 -10.29 -23.08 -6.97
C ASP A 217 -11.54 -22.82 -7.84
N ILE A 218 -11.50 -21.76 -8.64
CA ILE A 218 -12.33 -21.64 -9.85
C ILE A 218 -11.44 -21.84 -11.07
N ILE A 219 -11.95 -22.51 -12.09
CA ILE A 219 -11.23 -22.78 -13.34
C ILE A 219 -12.11 -22.50 -14.55
N ASN A 220 -11.62 -21.64 -15.44
CA ASN A 220 -12.12 -21.50 -16.79
C ASN A 220 -11.44 -22.53 -17.70
N ILE A 221 -12.25 -23.27 -18.46
CA ILE A 221 -11.78 -24.19 -19.51
C ILE A 221 -12.22 -23.61 -20.84
N ASP A 222 -11.25 -23.33 -21.70
CA ASP A 222 -11.45 -22.65 -22.98
C ASP A 222 -11.15 -23.57 -24.16
N VAL A 223 -12.21 -24.02 -24.82
CA VAL A 223 -12.21 -25.06 -25.83
C VAL A 223 -12.50 -24.47 -27.20
N THR A 224 -11.47 -24.48 -28.03
CA THR A 224 -11.61 -24.24 -29.46
C THR A 224 -11.23 -25.48 -30.27
N LEU A 225 -12.01 -25.80 -31.31
CA LEU A 225 -11.60 -26.82 -32.29
C LEU A 225 -11.90 -26.43 -33.73
N TYR A 226 -11.11 -27.00 -34.63
CA TYR A 226 -11.19 -26.87 -36.06
C TYR A 226 -11.74 -28.16 -36.67
N HIS A 227 -12.87 -28.05 -37.37
CA HIS A 227 -13.55 -29.17 -38.01
C HIS A 227 -14.03 -28.78 -39.40
N ASN A 228 -13.65 -29.56 -40.41
CA ASN A 228 -14.10 -29.39 -41.80
C ASN A 228 -13.95 -27.95 -42.35
N GLY A 229 -12.90 -27.22 -41.96
CA GLY A 229 -12.65 -25.88 -42.47
C GLY A 229 -13.12 -24.73 -41.58
N PHE A 230 -13.76 -24.99 -40.44
CA PHE A 230 -14.31 -23.97 -39.55
C PHE A 230 -13.80 -24.15 -38.12
N HIS A 231 -13.69 -23.04 -37.39
CA HIS A 231 -13.39 -23.00 -35.96
C HIS A 231 -14.67 -22.77 -35.15
N GLY A 232 -14.79 -23.40 -33.99
CA GLY A 232 -15.83 -23.12 -33.01
C GLY A 232 -15.20 -22.91 -31.64
N ASP A 233 -15.64 -21.87 -30.93
CA ASP A 233 -15.01 -21.40 -29.69
C ASP A 233 -16.02 -21.24 -28.56
N ILE A 234 -15.62 -21.70 -27.37
CA ILE A 234 -16.46 -21.73 -26.20
C ILE A 234 -15.64 -21.91 -24.93
N ASN A 235 -16.01 -21.17 -23.88
CA ASN A 235 -15.46 -21.37 -22.56
C ASN A 235 -16.49 -21.16 -21.45
N GLU A 236 -16.26 -21.82 -20.31
CA GLU A 236 -17.04 -21.67 -19.10
C GLU A 236 -16.14 -21.75 -17.86
N THR A 237 -16.50 -21.00 -16.82
CA THR A 237 -15.84 -21.07 -15.50
C THR A 237 -16.59 -22.00 -14.56
N TYR A 238 -15.88 -22.92 -13.92
CA TYR A 238 -16.40 -23.93 -13.01
C TYR A 238 -15.80 -23.81 -11.61
N TYR A 239 -16.58 -24.23 -10.60
CA TYR A 239 -16.13 -24.32 -9.21
C TYR A 239 -15.49 -25.69 -8.94
N VAL A 240 -14.29 -25.71 -8.33
CA VAL A 240 -13.60 -26.93 -7.91
C VAL A 240 -13.85 -27.19 -6.42
N GLY A 241 -14.68 -28.20 -6.14
CA GLY A 241 -15.04 -28.58 -4.77
C GLY A 241 -16.08 -27.68 -4.10
N GLU A 242 -16.37 -27.94 -2.82
CA GLU A 242 -17.41 -27.23 -2.05
C GLU A 242 -16.90 -25.90 -1.49
N LYS A 243 -15.59 -25.75 -1.25
CA LYS A 243 -15.03 -24.48 -0.77
C LYS A 243 -15.13 -23.36 -1.80
N ALA A 244 -15.01 -23.69 -3.09
CA ALA A 244 -15.16 -22.73 -4.17
C ALA A 244 -16.59 -22.17 -4.22
N ARG A 245 -17.60 -23.04 -4.03
CA ARG A 245 -19.02 -22.67 -4.03
C ARG A 245 -19.44 -21.88 -2.80
N SER A 246 -18.80 -22.13 -1.66
CA SER A 246 -19.08 -21.40 -0.42
C SER A 246 -18.32 -20.07 -0.31
N ASN A 247 -17.43 -19.77 -1.25
CA ASN A 247 -16.70 -18.50 -1.30
C ASN A 247 -17.58 -17.41 -1.97
N PRO A 248 -18.03 -16.37 -1.24
CA PRO A 248 -18.90 -15.34 -1.80
C PRO A 248 -18.28 -14.56 -2.95
N ASP A 249 -16.96 -14.35 -2.95
CA ASP A 249 -16.27 -13.63 -4.02
C ASP A 249 -16.15 -14.48 -5.28
N ALA A 250 -15.87 -15.77 -5.15
CA ALA A 250 -15.85 -16.70 -6.27
C ALA A 250 -17.23 -16.79 -6.93
N VAL A 251 -18.29 -16.97 -6.14
CA VAL A 251 -19.68 -16.99 -6.65
C VAL A 251 -20.03 -15.67 -7.32
N ARG A 252 -19.68 -14.54 -6.69
CA ARG A 252 -19.98 -13.22 -7.25
C ARG A 252 -19.33 -13.01 -8.61
N VAL A 253 -18.04 -13.33 -8.79
CA VAL A 253 -17.35 -13.09 -10.06
C VAL A 253 -17.84 -14.02 -11.16
N VAL A 254 -18.03 -15.31 -10.85
CA VAL A 254 -18.50 -16.32 -11.81
C VAL A 254 -19.92 -16.01 -12.28
N GLU A 255 -20.85 -15.76 -11.36
CA GLU A 255 -22.23 -15.42 -11.74
C GLU A 255 -22.32 -14.06 -12.44
N THR A 256 -21.49 -13.08 -12.05
CA THR A 256 -21.45 -11.79 -12.76
C THR A 256 -20.96 -11.95 -14.19
N ALA A 257 -19.91 -12.77 -14.44
CA ALA A 257 -19.41 -13.04 -15.79
C ALA A 257 -20.47 -13.71 -16.66
N ARG A 258 -21.18 -14.72 -16.11
CA ARG A 258 -22.28 -15.42 -16.79
C ARG A 258 -23.43 -14.47 -17.13
N GLU A 259 -23.94 -13.73 -16.15
CA GLU A 259 -25.04 -12.78 -16.36
C GLU A 259 -24.64 -11.64 -17.32
N CYS A 260 -23.38 -11.22 -17.31
CA CYS A 260 -22.85 -10.25 -18.28
C CYS A 260 -22.93 -10.79 -19.71
N LEU A 261 -22.57 -12.07 -19.93
CA LEU A 261 -22.68 -12.72 -21.23
C LEU A 261 -24.15 -12.84 -21.65
N ASP A 262 -25.01 -13.39 -20.79
CA ASP A 262 -26.45 -13.58 -21.06
C ASP A 262 -27.13 -12.26 -21.48
N GLN A 263 -26.95 -11.20 -20.68
CA GLN A 263 -27.52 -9.88 -20.99
C GLN A 263 -26.94 -9.25 -22.28
N SER A 264 -25.72 -9.62 -22.66
CA SER A 264 -25.12 -9.14 -23.90
C SER A 264 -25.65 -9.87 -25.12
N ILE A 265 -25.96 -11.16 -24.99
CA ILE A 265 -26.57 -11.96 -26.05
C ILE A 265 -28.00 -11.47 -26.33
N ASP A 266 -28.76 -11.08 -25.29
CA ASP A 266 -30.15 -10.58 -25.42
C ASP A 266 -30.29 -9.36 -26.36
N ILE A 267 -29.23 -8.56 -26.51
CA ILE A 267 -29.25 -7.38 -27.38
C ILE A 267 -28.79 -7.68 -28.81
N VAL A 268 -28.27 -8.88 -29.08
CA VAL A 268 -27.74 -9.25 -30.40
C VAL A 268 -28.87 -9.46 -31.39
N LYS A 269 -28.92 -8.57 -32.37
CA LYS A 269 -29.83 -8.61 -33.51
C LYS A 269 -29.27 -7.79 -34.67
N PRO A 270 -29.79 -7.95 -35.90
CA PRO A 270 -29.42 -7.11 -37.01
C PRO A 270 -29.49 -5.61 -36.65
N GLY A 271 -28.41 -4.88 -36.94
CA GLY A 271 -28.27 -3.46 -36.64
C GLY A 271 -27.65 -3.11 -35.28
N MET A 272 -27.45 -4.09 -34.36
CA MET A 272 -26.70 -3.86 -33.12
C MET A 272 -25.28 -3.39 -33.43
N LEU A 273 -24.77 -2.38 -32.72
CA LEU A 273 -23.38 -1.94 -32.88
C LEU A 273 -22.46 -2.84 -32.07
N PHE A 274 -21.30 -3.26 -32.62
CA PHE A 274 -20.34 -4.11 -31.89
C PHE A 274 -19.71 -3.45 -30.64
N ARG A 275 -19.98 -2.15 -30.42
CA ARG A 275 -19.60 -1.43 -29.19
C ARG A 275 -20.64 -1.52 -28.07
N ASP A 276 -21.87 -1.92 -28.38
CA ASP A 276 -22.99 -1.92 -27.43
C ASP A 276 -22.88 -2.97 -26.33
N PRO A 277 -22.40 -4.22 -26.59
CA PRO A 277 -22.18 -5.22 -25.53
C PRO A 277 -21.35 -4.67 -24.37
N GLY A 278 -20.28 -3.93 -24.65
CA GLY A 278 -19.43 -3.37 -23.60
C GLY A 278 -20.14 -2.37 -22.68
N ASN A 279 -21.19 -1.69 -23.14
CA ASN A 279 -21.99 -0.81 -22.28
C ASN A 279 -22.88 -1.60 -21.31
N VAL A 280 -23.41 -2.74 -21.75
CA VAL A 280 -24.24 -3.64 -20.93
C VAL A 280 -23.36 -4.34 -19.89
N ILE A 281 -22.25 -4.94 -20.33
CA ILE A 281 -21.30 -5.68 -19.49
C ILE A 281 -20.73 -4.78 -18.40
N GLU A 282 -20.15 -3.62 -18.75
CA GLU A 282 -19.51 -2.77 -17.74
C GLU A 282 -20.53 -2.17 -16.76
N LYS A 283 -21.78 -1.96 -17.17
CA LYS A 283 -22.85 -1.50 -16.26
C LYS A 283 -23.20 -2.60 -15.24
N HIS A 284 -23.37 -3.84 -15.70
CA HIS A 284 -23.70 -4.97 -14.83
C HIS A 284 -22.54 -5.36 -13.91
N ALA A 285 -21.33 -5.47 -14.44
CA ALA A 285 -20.14 -5.76 -13.64
C ALA A 285 -19.95 -4.74 -12.50
N LYS A 286 -20.13 -3.43 -12.80
CA LYS A 286 -20.04 -2.38 -11.78
C LYS A 286 -21.14 -2.44 -10.71
N SER A 287 -22.36 -2.85 -11.07
CA SER A 287 -23.45 -2.96 -10.09
C SER A 287 -23.16 -4.05 -9.05
N ARG A 288 -22.37 -5.06 -9.44
CA ARG A 288 -21.89 -6.15 -8.58
C ARG A 288 -20.47 -5.98 -8.04
N ASN A 289 -19.94 -4.75 -8.04
CA ASN A 289 -18.58 -4.43 -7.56
C ASN A 289 -17.45 -5.23 -8.24
N CYS A 290 -17.63 -5.60 -9.50
CA CYS A 290 -16.61 -6.22 -10.34
C CYS A 290 -16.09 -5.22 -11.40
N SER A 291 -14.97 -5.55 -12.03
CA SER A 291 -14.39 -4.78 -13.14
C SER A 291 -14.25 -5.63 -14.40
N VAL A 292 -14.15 -4.98 -15.56
CA VAL A 292 -14.10 -5.64 -16.87
C VAL A 292 -12.71 -5.48 -17.47
N VAL A 293 -12.09 -6.59 -17.87
CA VAL A 293 -10.79 -6.59 -18.54
C VAL A 293 -10.86 -5.87 -19.88
N LYS A 294 -9.81 -5.12 -20.23
CA LYS A 294 -9.76 -4.27 -21.44
C LYS A 294 -8.77 -4.73 -22.50
N SER A 295 -7.90 -5.67 -22.16
CA SER A 295 -6.77 -6.11 -22.99
C SER A 295 -7.18 -7.15 -24.03
N TYR A 296 -8.29 -7.85 -23.78
CA TYR A 296 -8.86 -8.89 -24.64
C TYR A 296 -10.30 -8.54 -25.01
N CYS A 297 -10.77 -9.08 -26.14
CA CYS A 297 -12.09 -8.80 -26.69
C CYS A 297 -12.57 -9.98 -27.53
N GLY A 298 -13.90 -10.09 -27.68
CA GLY A 298 -14.49 -11.01 -28.65
C GLY A 298 -14.03 -10.73 -30.07
N HIS A 299 -14.18 -11.72 -30.94
CA HIS A 299 -13.71 -11.66 -32.31
C HIS A 299 -14.70 -12.31 -33.27
N GLY A 300 -14.57 -11.99 -34.56
CA GLY A 300 -15.19 -12.79 -35.60
C GLY A 300 -14.57 -14.17 -35.64
N ILE A 301 -15.39 -15.18 -35.92
CA ILE A 301 -14.94 -16.57 -36.01
C ILE A 301 -15.67 -17.28 -37.15
N ASN A 302 -14.92 -18.01 -37.98
CA ASN A 302 -15.43 -18.77 -39.11
C ASN A 302 -14.38 -19.77 -39.60
N GLN A 303 -13.94 -19.68 -40.87
CA GLN A 303 -12.79 -20.40 -41.38
C GLN A 303 -11.46 -19.88 -40.82
N LEU A 304 -11.45 -18.65 -40.32
CA LEU A 304 -10.37 -18.08 -39.53
C LEU A 304 -10.67 -18.27 -38.04
N PHE A 305 -9.63 -18.51 -37.24
CA PHE A 305 -9.75 -18.61 -35.79
C PHE A 305 -10.09 -17.22 -35.23
N HIS A 306 -9.31 -16.20 -35.61
CA HIS A 306 -9.56 -14.81 -35.24
C HIS A 306 -9.74 -13.92 -36.48
N CYS A 307 -10.90 -13.26 -36.61
CA CYS A 307 -11.13 -12.25 -37.65
C CYS A 307 -11.99 -11.08 -37.16
N ALA A 308 -12.29 -10.12 -38.04
CA ALA A 308 -13.22 -9.04 -37.73
C ALA A 308 -14.66 -9.59 -37.56
N PRO A 309 -15.50 -9.02 -36.67
CA PRO A 309 -15.29 -7.79 -35.89
C PRO A 309 -14.53 -8.04 -34.57
N ASN A 310 -13.92 -6.99 -34.01
CA ASN A 310 -13.51 -7.02 -32.60
C ASN A 310 -14.67 -6.51 -31.74
N VAL A 311 -15.01 -7.22 -30.67
CA VAL A 311 -16.14 -6.95 -29.76
C VAL A 311 -15.63 -6.70 -28.34
N PRO A 312 -15.26 -5.45 -27.98
CA PRO A 312 -14.76 -5.13 -26.66
C PRO A 312 -15.85 -5.18 -25.58
N HIS A 313 -15.51 -5.72 -24.41
CA HIS A 313 -16.44 -5.91 -23.29
C HIS A 313 -16.58 -4.70 -22.36
N TYR A 314 -15.83 -3.62 -22.58
CA TYR A 314 -15.91 -2.39 -21.78
C TYR A 314 -16.67 -1.27 -22.49
N ALA A 315 -17.30 -0.39 -21.73
CA ALA A 315 -18.10 0.73 -22.21
C ALA A 315 -17.24 1.82 -22.86
N LYS A 316 -17.88 2.64 -23.70
CA LYS A 316 -17.22 3.74 -24.45
C LYS A 316 -16.02 3.29 -25.30
N ASN A 317 -15.99 2.01 -25.70
CA ASN A 317 -15.05 1.51 -26.68
C ASN A 317 -15.32 2.12 -28.07
N LYS A 318 -14.36 1.93 -28.99
CA LYS A 318 -14.42 2.48 -30.35
C LYS A 318 -14.60 1.38 -31.40
N ALA A 319 -15.21 0.25 -31.04
CA ALA A 319 -15.49 -0.81 -31.99
C ALA A 319 -16.37 -0.30 -33.14
N VAL A 320 -16.07 -0.81 -34.33
CA VAL A 320 -16.66 -0.35 -35.59
C VAL A 320 -17.41 -1.52 -36.22
N GLY A 321 -18.59 -1.24 -36.79
CA GLY A 321 -19.41 -2.21 -37.47
C GLY A 321 -20.75 -2.45 -36.77
N THR A 322 -21.64 -3.11 -37.50
CA THR A 322 -22.97 -3.48 -37.04
C THR A 322 -23.21 -4.96 -37.34
N ALA A 323 -23.90 -5.66 -36.44
CA ALA A 323 -24.35 -7.03 -36.66
C ALA A 323 -25.28 -7.11 -37.89
N LYS A 324 -25.07 -8.11 -38.75
CA LYS A 324 -25.92 -8.41 -39.90
C LYS A 324 -26.17 -9.92 -39.98
N PRO A 325 -27.30 -10.36 -40.54
CA PRO A 325 -27.60 -11.78 -40.72
C PRO A 325 -26.44 -12.52 -41.41
N GLY A 326 -26.11 -13.71 -40.91
CA GLY A 326 -25.02 -14.55 -41.41
C GLY A 326 -23.63 -14.23 -40.85
N MET A 327 -23.48 -13.24 -39.97
CA MET A 327 -22.21 -12.99 -39.27
C MET A 327 -22.06 -13.93 -38.06
N CYS A 328 -20.86 -14.51 -37.91
CA CYS A 328 -20.45 -15.26 -36.72
C CYS A 328 -19.36 -14.52 -35.94
N PHE A 329 -19.51 -14.43 -34.62
CA PHE A 329 -18.54 -13.81 -33.71
C PHE A 329 -18.72 -14.31 -32.28
N THR A 330 -17.72 -14.06 -31.43
CA THR A 330 -17.72 -14.40 -30.01
C THR A 330 -18.04 -13.18 -29.15
N ILE A 331 -18.71 -13.43 -28.02
CA ILE A 331 -18.77 -12.52 -26.88
C ILE A 331 -18.20 -13.29 -25.69
N GLU A 332 -17.16 -12.75 -25.06
CA GLU A 332 -16.33 -13.49 -24.10
C GLU A 332 -15.89 -12.60 -22.89
N PRO A 333 -16.82 -12.05 -22.10
CA PRO A 333 -16.50 -11.12 -21.03
C PRO A 333 -15.63 -11.76 -19.94
N MET A 334 -14.42 -11.22 -19.76
CA MET A 334 -13.55 -11.47 -18.62
C MET A 334 -13.83 -10.44 -17.51
N ILE A 335 -14.32 -10.93 -16.38
CA ILE A 335 -14.72 -10.13 -15.22
C ILE A 335 -13.80 -10.41 -14.04
N ASN A 336 -13.32 -9.36 -13.38
CA ASN A 336 -12.42 -9.44 -12.23
C ASN A 336 -13.11 -8.91 -10.97
N ILE A 337 -12.83 -9.51 -9.81
CA ILE A 337 -13.22 -8.93 -8.50
C ILE A 337 -12.50 -7.61 -8.24
N GLY A 338 -11.21 -7.57 -8.56
CA GLY A 338 -10.34 -6.44 -8.29
C GLY A 338 -10.21 -5.48 -9.47
N THR A 339 -8.97 -5.20 -9.86
CA THR A 339 -8.61 -4.30 -10.95
C THR A 339 -8.86 -4.90 -12.33
N HIS A 340 -9.14 -4.03 -13.31
CA HIS A 340 -9.28 -4.41 -14.73
C HIS A 340 -7.94 -4.63 -15.44
N ARG A 341 -6.82 -4.30 -14.77
CA ARG A 341 -5.48 -4.39 -15.34
C ARG A 341 -4.99 -5.83 -15.29
N ASP A 342 -4.37 -6.27 -16.37
CA ASP A 342 -3.75 -7.57 -16.51
C ASP A 342 -2.22 -7.48 -16.38
N ARG A 343 -1.61 -8.65 -16.17
CA ARG A 343 -0.18 -8.89 -16.18
C ARG A 343 0.10 -10.19 -16.93
N LEU A 344 0.79 -10.06 -18.06
CA LEU A 344 1.24 -11.18 -18.88
C LEU A 344 2.45 -11.88 -18.24
N TRP A 345 2.42 -13.21 -18.16
CA TRP A 345 3.55 -14.02 -17.70
C TRP A 345 4.65 -14.12 -18.77
N PRO A 346 5.89 -14.49 -18.40
CA PRO A 346 7.00 -14.63 -19.34
C PRO A 346 6.88 -15.82 -20.30
N ASP A 347 5.79 -16.59 -20.24
CA ASP A 347 5.43 -17.61 -21.22
C ASP A 347 4.74 -17.02 -22.46
N ASP A 348 4.59 -15.69 -22.51
CA ASP A 348 3.94 -14.90 -23.58
C ASP A 348 2.43 -15.15 -23.76
N TRP A 349 1.80 -15.96 -22.88
CA TRP A 349 0.40 -16.37 -23.00
C TRP A 349 -0.42 -16.10 -21.75
N THR A 350 0.02 -16.59 -20.59
CA THR A 350 -0.79 -16.62 -19.36
C THR A 350 -1.03 -15.19 -18.87
N SER A 351 -2.29 -14.76 -18.91
CA SER A 351 -2.71 -13.43 -18.47
C SER A 351 -3.33 -13.50 -17.09
N THR A 352 -2.80 -12.74 -16.13
CA THR A 352 -3.31 -12.74 -14.74
C THR A 352 -3.78 -11.35 -14.33
N THR A 353 -4.66 -11.25 -13.33
CA THR A 353 -5.04 -9.95 -12.75
C THR A 353 -3.83 -9.30 -12.10
N ALA A 354 -3.68 -7.98 -12.29
CA ALA A 354 -2.51 -7.26 -11.78
C ALA A 354 -2.45 -7.18 -10.24
N ASP A 355 -3.56 -7.44 -9.55
CA ASP A 355 -3.67 -7.45 -8.09
C ASP A 355 -3.82 -8.86 -7.48
N GLY A 356 -3.78 -9.92 -8.30
CA GLY A 356 -3.92 -11.31 -7.83
C GLY A 356 -5.33 -11.69 -7.39
N SER A 357 -6.34 -10.88 -7.68
CA SER A 357 -7.75 -11.19 -7.40
C SER A 357 -8.34 -12.17 -8.41
N LEU A 358 -9.43 -12.84 -8.03
CA LEU A 358 -10.17 -13.76 -8.89
C LEU A 358 -10.67 -13.11 -10.19
N SER A 359 -10.62 -13.89 -11.27
CA SER A 359 -11.20 -13.60 -12.59
C SER A 359 -12.09 -14.75 -13.02
N ALA A 360 -13.13 -14.45 -13.81
CA ALA A 360 -13.97 -15.45 -14.44
C ALA A 360 -14.33 -15.00 -15.86
N GLN A 361 -14.50 -15.98 -16.75
CA GLN A 361 -14.86 -15.78 -18.14
C GLN A 361 -15.94 -16.79 -18.56
N PHE A 362 -16.84 -16.33 -19.42
CA PHE A 362 -17.77 -17.16 -20.16
C PHE A 362 -17.77 -16.70 -21.61
N GLU A 363 -17.91 -17.63 -22.53
CA GLU A 363 -17.92 -17.33 -23.96
C GLU A 363 -18.95 -18.14 -24.72
N HIS A 364 -19.55 -17.49 -25.71
CA HIS A 364 -20.30 -18.16 -26.75
C HIS A 364 -19.92 -17.67 -28.15
N THR A 365 -19.78 -18.62 -29.08
CA THR A 365 -19.89 -18.34 -30.52
C THR A 365 -21.36 -18.12 -30.90
N LEU A 366 -21.64 -16.98 -31.54
CA LEU A 366 -22.97 -16.50 -31.91
C LEU A 366 -23.12 -16.38 -33.43
N LEU A 367 -24.30 -16.72 -33.97
CA LEU A 367 -24.70 -16.48 -35.35
C LEU A 367 -25.86 -15.49 -35.39
N VAL A 368 -25.70 -14.37 -36.09
CA VAL A 368 -26.80 -13.41 -36.26
C VAL A 368 -27.80 -13.94 -37.29
N THR A 369 -29.09 -14.01 -36.92
CA THR A 369 -30.19 -14.40 -37.82
C THR A 369 -30.90 -13.17 -38.39
N GLU A 370 -31.92 -13.37 -39.22
CA GLU A 370 -32.72 -12.27 -39.80
C GLU A 370 -33.49 -11.46 -38.74
N ASP A 371 -33.80 -12.07 -37.60
CA ASP A 371 -34.67 -11.56 -36.55
C ASP A 371 -34.00 -11.46 -35.17
N GLY A 372 -32.80 -12.03 -34.99
CA GLY A 372 -32.12 -12.05 -33.70
C GLY A 372 -30.74 -12.72 -33.76
N VAL A 373 -30.53 -13.67 -32.85
CA VAL A 373 -29.27 -14.40 -32.67
C VAL A 373 -29.53 -15.88 -32.36
N GLU A 374 -28.71 -16.76 -32.93
CA GLU A 374 -28.61 -18.17 -32.61
C GLU A 374 -27.31 -18.39 -31.81
N VAL A 375 -27.42 -18.92 -30.59
CA VAL A 375 -26.24 -19.27 -29.77
C VAL A 375 -25.75 -20.66 -30.21
N LEU A 376 -24.75 -20.71 -31.09
CA LEU A 376 -24.29 -21.96 -31.71
C LEU A 376 -23.66 -22.94 -30.70
N THR A 377 -23.19 -22.40 -29.58
CA THR A 377 -22.48 -23.11 -28.50
C THR A 377 -23.33 -23.25 -27.24
N ALA A 378 -24.66 -23.12 -27.39
CA ALA A 378 -25.61 -23.25 -26.30
C ALA A 378 -25.43 -24.56 -25.52
N ARG A 379 -25.78 -24.52 -24.23
CA ARG A 379 -25.75 -25.70 -23.37
C ARG A 379 -26.79 -26.73 -23.81
N LEU A 380 -26.43 -28.00 -23.69
CA LEU A 380 -27.31 -29.14 -23.94
C LEU A 380 -28.02 -29.55 -22.63
N PRO A 381 -29.16 -30.27 -22.70
CA PRO A 381 -29.87 -30.76 -21.51
C PRO A 381 -29.01 -31.64 -20.58
N ASP A 382 -27.97 -32.29 -21.12
CA ASP A 382 -27.02 -33.15 -20.41
C ASP A 382 -25.69 -32.47 -20.07
N SER A 383 -25.55 -31.17 -20.37
CA SER A 383 -24.38 -30.38 -19.99
C SER A 383 -24.27 -30.33 -18.46
N PRO A 384 -23.08 -30.61 -17.87
CA PRO A 384 -22.90 -30.69 -16.42
C PRO A 384 -23.42 -29.44 -15.71
N ALA A 385 -24.30 -29.60 -14.72
CA ALA A 385 -24.95 -28.48 -14.03
C ALA A 385 -23.90 -27.50 -13.50
N GLN A 386 -24.09 -26.21 -13.80
CA GLN A 386 -23.35 -25.14 -13.15
C GLN A 386 -23.83 -25.09 -11.69
N PRO A 387 -22.94 -25.30 -10.71
CA PRO A 387 -23.33 -25.22 -9.32
C PRO A 387 -23.59 -23.76 -8.94
N GLY A 388 -24.85 -23.31 -9.05
CA GLY A 388 -25.22 -21.91 -8.84
C GLY A 388 -26.65 -21.52 -9.24
N SER A 389 -27.42 -22.40 -9.91
CA SER A 389 -28.83 -22.10 -10.24
C SER A 389 -29.80 -22.12 -9.04
N GLU A 390 -29.30 -22.34 -7.82
CA GLU A 390 -30.02 -22.19 -6.54
C GLU A 390 -29.18 -21.33 -5.57
N VAL A 391 -28.97 -20.05 -5.87
CA VAL A 391 -28.47 -19.12 -4.85
C VAL A 391 -29.66 -18.65 -4.00
N ASP A 392 -29.62 -19.00 -2.72
CA ASP A 392 -30.52 -18.48 -1.68
C ASP A 392 -30.51 -16.93 -1.72
N PRO A 393 -31.66 -16.26 -1.94
CA PRO A 393 -31.75 -14.80 -2.02
C PRO A 393 -31.20 -14.09 -0.75
N ALA A 394 -31.03 -14.79 0.36
CA ALA A 394 -30.41 -14.27 1.58
C ALA A 394 -28.92 -13.87 1.41
N LEU A 395 -28.17 -14.51 0.50
CA LEU A 395 -26.74 -14.20 0.30
C LEU A 395 -26.48 -12.96 -0.56
N ALA A 396 -27.46 -12.55 -1.37
CA ALA A 396 -27.38 -11.32 -2.18
C ALA A 396 -27.60 -10.05 -1.34
N GLU A 397 -28.34 -10.13 -0.22
CA GLU A 397 -28.63 -8.96 0.63
C GLU A 397 -27.45 -8.53 1.52
N LEU A 398 -26.53 -9.44 1.85
CA LEU A 398 -25.33 -9.15 2.66
C LEU A 398 -24.37 -8.13 2.03
N GLY A 399 -24.44 -7.92 0.71
CA GLY A 399 -23.61 -6.94 -0.01
C GLY A 399 -24.05 -5.48 0.13
N SER A 400 -25.26 -5.21 0.63
CA SER A 400 -25.85 -3.84 0.65
C SER A 400 -25.83 -3.16 2.02
N SER A 401 -25.56 -3.90 3.10
CA SER A 401 -25.63 -3.44 4.51
C SER A 401 -24.39 -2.66 5.01
N SER A 402 -23.31 -2.62 4.23
CA SER A 402 -21.98 -2.17 4.70
C SER A 402 -21.86 -0.66 5.04
N SER A 403 -22.63 0.23 4.41
CA SER A 403 -22.43 1.68 4.56
C SER A 403 -22.88 2.25 5.91
N HIS A 404 -23.97 1.74 6.49
CA HIS A 404 -24.46 2.20 7.79
C HIS A 404 -23.65 1.63 8.96
N ASN A 405 -23.23 0.37 8.90
CA ASN A 405 -22.39 -0.24 9.94
C ASN A 405 -20.98 0.38 10.00
N LEU A 406 -20.42 0.77 8.85
CA LEU A 406 -19.10 1.40 8.79
C LEU A 406 -19.03 2.74 9.54
N ALA A 407 -20.06 3.58 9.43
CA ALA A 407 -20.10 4.87 10.12
C ALA A 407 -20.10 4.72 11.65
N TYR A 408 -20.85 3.74 12.19
CA TYR A 408 -20.88 3.46 13.63
C TYR A 408 -19.55 2.90 14.15
N ILE A 409 -18.91 2.02 13.37
CA ILE A 409 -17.57 1.50 13.70
C ILE A 409 -16.55 2.64 13.76
N ILE A 410 -16.57 3.54 12.78
CA ILE A 410 -15.66 4.69 12.71
C ILE A 410 -15.90 5.64 13.88
N LEU A 411 -17.15 5.92 14.24
CA LEU A 411 -17.47 6.75 15.41
C LEU A 411 -16.94 6.14 16.71
N ALA A 412 -17.06 4.82 16.89
CA ALA A 412 -16.58 4.12 18.08
C ALA A 412 -15.04 4.19 18.23
N VAL A 413 -14.29 3.96 17.16
CA VAL A 413 -12.81 4.05 17.20
C VAL A 413 -12.29 5.49 17.27
N SER A 414 -13.09 6.44 16.80
CA SER A 414 -12.75 7.87 16.80
C SER A 414 -12.64 8.47 18.21
N ILE A 415 -13.41 7.97 19.18
CA ILE A 415 -13.31 8.40 20.59
C ILE A 415 -11.89 8.16 21.13
N GLY A 416 -11.28 7.04 20.74
CA GLY A 416 -9.91 6.72 21.11
C GLY A 416 -8.88 7.71 20.57
N VAL A 417 -8.98 8.03 19.27
CA VAL A 417 -8.10 9.00 18.62
C VAL A 417 -8.25 10.39 19.25
N PHE A 418 -9.49 10.79 19.54
CA PHE A 418 -9.79 12.05 20.24
C PHE A 418 -9.10 12.12 21.61
N LEU A 419 -9.23 11.08 22.43
CA LEU A 419 -8.64 11.04 23.78
C LEU A 419 -7.11 11.07 23.74
N SER A 420 -6.50 10.29 22.84
CA SER A 420 -5.03 10.28 22.68
C SER A 420 -4.49 11.64 22.23
N ALA A 421 -5.23 12.36 21.40
CA ALA A 421 -4.87 13.70 20.94
C ALA A 421 -5.06 14.76 22.03
N ALA A 422 -6.18 14.70 22.76
CA ALA A 422 -6.47 15.60 23.87
C ALA A 422 -5.45 15.47 25.00
N ASP A 423 -5.05 14.25 25.36
CA ASP A 423 -4.05 14.00 26.42
C ASP A 423 -2.70 14.66 26.12
N GLN A 424 -2.26 14.63 24.86
CA GLN A 424 -1.00 15.25 24.43
C GLN A 424 -0.99 16.76 24.62
N THR A 425 -2.14 17.44 24.50
CA THR A 425 -2.23 18.90 24.61
C THR A 425 -2.72 19.38 25.97
N ILE A 426 -3.47 18.56 26.71
CA ILE A 426 -3.86 18.81 28.11
C ILE A 426 -2.63 19.12 28.96
N ILE A 427 -1.57 18.34 28.76
CA ILE A 427 -0.36 18.51 29.56
C ILE A 427 0.40 19.78 29.21
N VAL A 428 0.39 20.21 27.94
CA VAL A 428 1.11 21.41 27.48
C VAL A 428 0.65 22.67 28.21
N ALA A 429 -0.64 22.79 28.49
CA ALA A 429 -1.19 23.95 29.22
C ALA A 429 -1.03 23.84 30.74
N SER A 430 -1.14 22.64 31.31
CA SER A 430 -1.12 22.39 32.76
C SER A 430 0.29 22.11 33.33
N TYR A 431 1.27 21.92 32.46
CA TYR A 431 2.64 21.49 32.78
C TYR A 431 3.36 22.38 33.80
N GLY A 432 3.25 23.72 33.69
CA GLY A 432 3.91 24.66 34.59
C GLY A 432 3.33 24.61 36.01
N LYS A 433 2.02 24.35 36.12
CA LYS A 433 1.32 24.19 37.39
C LYS A 433 1.63 22.85 38.05
N ILE A 434 1.64 21.76 37.27
CA ILE A 434 2.05 20.42 37.75
C ILE A 434 3.46 20.45 38.33
N GLY A 435 4.39 21.14 37.66
CA GLY A 435 5.76 21.30 38.16
C GLY A 435 5.87 22.05 39.47
N SER A 436 5.09 23.12 39.60
CA SER A 436 5.09 23.97 40.80
C SER A 436 4.42 23.28 41.98
N ASP A 437 3.31 22.55 41.76
CA ASP A 437 2.58 21.82 42.81
C ASP A 437 3.36 20.59 43.33
N LEU A 438 4.26 20.03 42.54
CA LEU A 438 5.12 18.88 42.91
C LEU A 438 6.57 19.29 43.23
N GLU A 439 6.85 20.60 43.31
CA GLU A 439 8.17 21.18 43.61
C GLU A 439 9.31 20.66 42.71
N ALA A 440 9.00 20.32 41.45
CA ALA A 440 9.90 19.61 40.55
C ALA A 440 9.83 20.14 39.11
N LEU A 441 9.78 21.48 38.93
CA LEU A 441 9.72 22.12 37.62
C LEU A 441 10.88 21.72 36.69
N ASN A 442 12.06 21.42 37.21
CA ASN A 442 13.19 20.91 36.42
C ASN A 442 12.96 19.50 35.82
N LEU A 443 12.11 18.69 36.45
CA LEU A 443 11.75 17.34 36.00
C LEU A 443 10.45 17.29 35.20
N THR A 444 9.76 18.42 35.02
CA THR A 444 8.48 18.46 34.30
C THR A 444 8.57 18.09 32.83
N SER A 445 9.72 18.31 32.18
CA SER A 445 9.94 17.85 30.81
C SER A 445 9.79 16.33 30.71
N TRP A 446 10.20 15.56 31.73
CA TRP A 446 10.03 14.11 31.77
C TRP A 446 8.58 13.65 31.79
N VAL A 447 7.65 14.48 32.24
CA VAL A 447 6.23 14.10 32.26
C VAL A 447 5.69 13.96 30.82
N ALA A 448 6.15 14.82 29.91
CA ALA A 448 5.86 14.70 28.48
C ALA A 448 6.79 13.70 27.79
N THR A 449 8.10 13.77 28.06
CA THR A 449 9.11 12.93 27.42
C THR A 449 8.90 11.43 27.71
N SER A 450 8.50 11.04 28.93
CA SER A 450 8.24 9.63 29.28
C SER A 450 7.03 9.03 28.54
N TYR A 451 5.97 9.83 28.39
CA TYR A 451 4.82 9.44 27.58
C TYR A 451 5.21 9.28 26.11
N PHE A 452 5.87 10.26 25.52
CA PHE A 452 6.28 10.17 24.12
C PHE A 452 7.32 9.07 23.88
N LEU A 453 8.22 8.81 24.83
CA LEU A 453 9.23 7.74 24.75
C LEU A 453 8.57 6.35 24.60
N THR A 454 7.63 6.05 25.48
CA THR A 454 6.90 4.77 25.45
C THR A 454 5.94 4.71 24.27
N LEU A 455 5.30 5.83 23.92
CA LEU A 455 4.51 5.95 22.70
C LEU A 455 5.35 5.61 21.46
N THR A 456 6.52 6.23 21.28
CA THR A 456 7.45 5.99 20.16
C THR A 456 7.91 4.55 20.09
N SER A 457 8.17 3.93 21.23
CA SER A 457 8.70 2.56 21.29
C SER A 457 7.65 1.50 20.98
N PHE A 458 6.42 1.70 21.47
CA PHE A 458 5.33 0.74 21.27
C PHE A 458 4.54 0.99 19.99
N GLN A 459 4.63 2.17 19.37
CA GLN A 459 3.92 2.50 18.12
C GLN A 459 4.17 1.47 17.00
N PRO A 460 5.42 1.13 16.64
CA PRO A 460 5.70 0.14 15.60
C PRO A 460 5.32 -1.27 16.04
N LEU A 461 5.49 -1.57 17.33
CA LEU A 461 5.13 -2.86 17.91
C LEU A 461 3.63 -3.13 17.76
N TYR A 462 2.78 -2.13 17.94
CA TYR A 462 1.33 -2.27 17.71
C TYR A 462 0.97 -2.57 16.25
N GLY A 463 1.78 -2.15 15.28
CA GLY A 463 1.62 -2.55 13.87
C GLY A 463 1.66 -4.08 13.75
N LYS A 464 2.79 -4.67 14.14
CA LYS A 464 3.02 -6.12 14.10
C LYS A 464 2.10 -6.90 15.05
N LEU A 465 1.91 -6.43 16.28
CA LEU A 465 1.01 -7.08 17.25
C LEU A 465 -0.41 -7.15 16.69
N SER A 466 -0.86 -6.10 16.00
CA SER A 466 -2.19 -6.09 15.40
C SER A 466 -2.32 -7.04 14.22
N ASP A 467 -1.24 -7.36 13.51
CA ASP A 467 -1.21 -8.40 12.46
C ASP A 467 -1.32 -9.81 13.09
N ILE A 468 -0.62 -10.05 14.22
CA ILE A 468 -0.50 -11.38 14.85
C ILE A 468 -1.71 -11.73 15.74
N PHE A 469 -2.10 -10.81 16.63
CA PHE A 469 -3.17 -11.03 17.63
C PHE A 469 -4.54 -10.55 17.13
N GLY A 470 -4.58 -9.87 15.99
CA GLY A 470 -5.78 -9.28 15.42
C GLY A 470 -6.03 -7.85 15.89
N ARG A 471 -6.71 -7.07 15.05
CA ARG A 471 -6.95 -5.63 15.24
C ARG A 471 -7.77 -5.33 16.50
N LYS A 472 -8.86 -6.07 16.73
CA LYS A 472 -9.78 -5.86 17.87
C LYS A 472 -9.08 -6.06 19.22
N ALA A 473 -8.37 -7.17 19.40
CA ALA A 473 -7.69 -7.49 20.65
C ALA A 473 -6.61 -6.45 21.01
N CYS A 474 -5.82 -6.02 20.02
CA CYS A 474 -4.80 -5.00 20.23
C CYS A 474 -5.38 -3.63 20.58
N LEU A 475 -6.48 -3.24 19.94
CA LEU A 475 -7.14 -1.96 20.23
C LEU A 475 -7.77 -1.95 21.64
N LEU A 476 -8.42 -3.05 22.04
CA LEU A 476 -8.97 -3.20 23.39
C LEU A 476 -7.88 -3.17 24.47
N PHE A 477 -6.74 -3.84 24.22
CA PHE A 477 -5.57 -3.78 25.11
C PHE A 477 -5.04 -2.35 25.25
N ALA A 478 -4.93 -1.61 24.14
CA ALA A 478 -4.50 -0.22 24.17
C ALA A 478 -5.41 0.68 25.02
N TYR A 479 -6.74 0.50 24.94
CA TYR A 479 -7.69 1.25 25.77
C TYR A 479 -7.56 0.96 27.26
N VAL A 480 -7.37 -0.31 27.64
CA VAL A 480 -7.19 -0.68 29.04
C VAL A 480 -5.92 -0.06 29.61
N VAL A 481 -4.80 -0.17 28.89
CA VAL A 481 -3.50 0.38 29.33
C VAL A 481 -3.54 1.90 29.40
N PHE A 482 -4.11 2.58 28.40
CA PHE A 482 -4.23 4.03 28.41
C PHE A 482 -5.14 4.51 29.54
N GLY A 483 -6.32 3.90 29.71
CA GLY A 483 -7.26 4.28 30.77
C GLY A 483 -6.69 4.08 32.18
N THR A 484 -6.08 2.92 32.44
CA THR A 484 -5.41 2.67 33.73
C THR A 484 -4.22 3.59 33.97
N GLY A 485 -3.48 3.94 32.91
CA GLY A 485 -2.45 4.98 32.94
C GLY A 485 -2.99 6.37 33.31
N CYS A 486 -4.13 6.79 32.75
CA CYS A 486 -4.80 8.03 33.13
C CYS A 486 -5.18 8.05 34.62
N LEU A 487 -5.69 6.93 35.14
CA LEU A 487 -6.05 6.80 36.54
C LEU A 487 -4.82 6.94 37.45
N PHE A 488 -3.71 6.28 37.12
CA PHE A 488 -2.46 6.40 37.87
C PHE A 488 -1.87 7.82 37.81
N CYS A 489 -1.97 8.51 36.67
CA CYS A 489 -1.55 9.92 36.57
C CYS A 489 -2.37 10.83 37.48
N GLY A 490 -3.68 10.62 37.56
CA GLY A 490 -4.57 11.38 38.45
C GLY A 490 -4.33 11.13 39.94
N LEU A 491 -3.89 9.91 40.30
CA LEU A 491 -3.63 9.48 41.68
C LEU A 491 -2.18 9.73 42.13
N ALA A 492 -1.25 10.08 41.24
CA ALA A 492 0.16 10.25 41.56
C ALA A 492 0.39 11.27 42.70
N GLN A 493 1.22 10.91 43.68
CA GLN A 493 1.52 11.76 44.84
C GLN A 493 2.89 12.46 44.72
N ASN A 494 3.75 11.98 43.82
CA ASN A 494 5.05 12.56 43.54
C ASN A 494 5.35 12.56 42.04
N ILE A 495 6.34 13.36 41.63
CA ILE A 495 6.71 13.51 40.22
C ILE A 495 7.21 12.20 39.60
N HIS A 496 7.89 11.34 40.35
CA HIS A 496 8.40 10.06 39.85
C HIS A 496 7.29 9.05 39.57
N GLN A 497 6.27 8.99 40.43
CA GLN A 497 5.05 8.21 40.21
C GLN A 497 4.28 8.74 39.00
N LEU A 498 4.21 10.06 38.82
CA LEU A 498 3.58 10.66 37.65
C LEU A 498 4.35 10.29 36.37
N ILE A 499 5.68 10.39 36.37
CA ILE A 499 6.54 10.00 35.24
C ILE A 499 6.36 8.49 34.92
N ALA A 500 6.34 7.63 35.93
CA ALA A 500 6.11 6.20 35.74
C ALA A 500 4.70 5.91 35.18
N ALA A 501 3.68 6.59 35.69
CA ALA A 501 2.31 6.49 35.20
C ALA A 501 2.18 6.98 33.75
N ARG A 502 2.89 8.07 33.38
CA ARG A 502 2.95 8.59 32.00
C ARG A 502 3.66 7.64 31.05
N ALA A 503 4.76 7.02 31.49
CA ALA A 503 5.41 5.96 30.72
C ALA A 503 4.45 4.78 30.50
N PHE A 504 3.71 4.36 31.52
CA PHE A 504 2.72 3.29 31.37
C PHE A 504 1.56 3.70 30.43
N GLN A 505 1.06 4.93 30.55
CA GLN A 505 -0.02 5.48 29.71
C GLN A 505 0.39 5.58 28.23
N GLY A 506 1.65 5.94 27.95
CA GLY A 506 2.16 6.10 26.58
C GLY A 506 2.18 4.79 25.78
N ILE A 507 2.30 3.64 26.45
CA ILE A 507 2.12 2.32 25.83
C ILE A 507 0.74 2.25 25.16
N GLY A 508 -0.34 2.56 25.89
CA GLY A 508 -1.69 2.55 25.32
C GLY A 508 -1.93 3.64 24.27
N GLY A 509 -1.36 4.83 24.46
CA GLY A 509 -1.52 5.96 23.54
C GLY A 509 -0.97 5.70 22.13
N GLY A 510 0.14 4.95 22.02
CA GLY A 510 0.69 4.52 20.74
C GLY A 510 -0.21 3.56 19.98
N GLY A 511 -0.87 2.63 20.69
CA GLY A 511 -1.78 1.65 20.08
C GLY A 511 -3.09 2.26 19.58
N MET A 512 -3.67 3.21 20.34
CA MET A 512 -4.95 3.84 20.00
C MET A 512 -4.91 4.61 18.68
N THR A 513 -3.78 5.24 18.34
CA THR A 513 -3.64 5.99 17.08
C THR A 513 -3.22 5.09 15.92
N THR A 514 -2.29 4.17 16.17
CA THR A 514 -1.68 3.34 15.13
C THR A 514 -2.62 2.22 14.67
N VAL A 515 -3.21 1.48 15.61
CA VAL A 515 -4.13 0.37 15.28
C VAL A 515 -5.37 0.91 14.58
N VAL A 516 -5.87 2.09 14.96
CA VAL A 516 -7.00 2.74 14.25
C VAL A 516 -6.60 3.15 12.84
N SER A 517 -5.41 3.73 12.64
CA SER A 517 -4.94 4.06 11.28
C SER A 517 -4.81 2.81 10.38
N ILE A 518 -4.35 1.68 10.93
CA ILE A 518 -4.25 0.40 10.21
C ILE A 518 -5.64 -0.20 9.96
N LEU A 519 -6.52 -0.16 10.96
CA LEU A 519 -7.90 -0.60 10.82
C LEU A 519 -8.63 0.14 9.69
N MET A 520 -8.36 1.44 9.54
CA MET A 520 -8.94 2.24 8.46
C MET A 520 -8.41 1.85 7.09
N SER A 521 -7.14 1.44 6.96
CA SER A 521 -6.68 0.85 5.70
C SER A 521 -7.33 -0.50 5.43
N ASP A 522 -7.61 -1.30 6.45
CA ASP A 522 -8.17 -2.65 6.26
C ASP A 522 -9.66 -2.62 5.91
N ILE A 523 -10.44 -1.73 6.53
CA ILE A 523 -11.90 -1.68 6.35
C ILE A 523 -12.30 -0.79 5.16
N ILE A 524 -11.53 0.28 4.86
CA ILE A 524 -11.96 1.31 3.90
C ILE A 524 -11.31 1.11 2.53
N PRO A 525 -12.09 1.04 1.44
CA PRO A 525 -11.57 0.96 0.08
C PRO A 525 -10.65 2.12 -0.28
N LEU A 526 -9.56 1.84 -1.00
CA LEU A 526 -8.50 2.82 -1.38
C LEU A 526 -9.04 4.16 -1.90
N ARG A 527 -10.17 4.14 -2.61
CA ARG A 527 -10.79 5.33 -3.22
C ARG A 527 -11.42 6.30 -2.22
N GLU A 528 -11.92 5.78 -1.10
CA GLU A 528 -12.57 6.59 -0.04
C GLU A 528 -11.65 6.87 1.15
N ARG A 529 -10.50 6.18 1.23
CA ARG A 529 -9.53 6.35 2.33
C ARG A 529 -9.16 7.80 2.59
N GLY A 530 -9.04 8.63 1.54
CA GLY A 530 -8.71 10.05 1.70
C GLY A 530 -9.76 10.87 2.48
N VAL A 531 -11.05 10.61 2.24
CA VAL A 531 -12.15 11.33 2.92
C VAL A 531 -12.24 10.90 4.38
N TRP A 532 -12.19 9.59 4.62
CA TRP A 532 -12.27 9.02 5.95
C TRP A 532 -11.04 9.30 6.82
N GLN A 533 -9.84 9.33 6.22
CA GLN A 533 -8.64 9.83 6.89
C GLN A 533 -8.78 11.31 7.25
N GLY A 534 -9.42 12.11 6.39
CA GLY A 534 -9.77 13.50 6.68
C GLY A 534 -10.68 13.65 7.91
N ILE A 535 -11.71 12.80 8.02
CA ILE A 535 -12.61 12.78 9.19
C ILE A 535 -11.85 12.44 10.48
N ILE A 536 -10.99 11.41 10.46
CA ILE A 536 -10.15 11.09 11.63
C ILE A 536 -9.20 12.23 11.98
N ASN A 537 -8.59 12.88 10.98
CA ASN A 537 -7.72 14.01 11.22
C ASN A 537 -8.48 15.18 11.87
N ILE A 538 -9.76 15.40 11.50
CA ILE A 538 -10.65 16.39 12.14
C ILE A 538 -10.95 16.02 13.60
N ILE A 539 -11.09 14.73 13.91
CA ILE A 539 -11.34 14.25 15.27
C ILE A 539 -10.08 14.35 16.14
N TRP A 540 -8.93 13.98 15.59
CA TRP A 540 -7.63 14.18 16.24
C TRP A 540 -7.39 15.67 16.53
N ALA A 541 -7.73 16.50 15.55
CA ALA A 541 -7.67 17.96 15.62
C ALA A 541 -8.57 18.56 16.69
N SER A 542 -9.83 18.12 16.78
CA SER A 542 -10.76 18.59 17.80
C SER A 542 -10.29 18.19 19.20
N GLY A 543 -9.78 16.97 19.36
CA GLY A 543 -9.16 16.50 20.61
C GLY A 543 -7.98 17.37 21.02
N SER A 544 -7.02 17.57 20.10
CA SER A 544 -5.86 18.44 20.35
C SER A 544 -6.29 19.87 20.71
N SER A 545 -7.29 20.42 20.03
CA SER A 545 -7.76 21.81 20.21
C SER A 545 -8.44 22.03 21.55
N ILE A 546 -9.26 21.06 21.98
CA ILE A 546 -9.98 21.12 23.26
C ILE A 546 -9.02 20.83 24.42
N GLY A 547 -8.01 19.98 24.22
CA GLY A 547 -7.13 19.52 25.28
C GLY A 547 -6.35 20.65 25.97
N ALA A 548 -5.71 21.57 25.23
CA ALA A 548 -4.93 22.64 25.85
C ALA A 548 -5.78 23.61 26.71
N PRO A 549 -6.91 24.17 26.24
CA PRO A 549 -7.80 24.97 27.09
C PRO A 549 -8.37 24.18 28.26
N LEU A 550 -8.82 22.94 28.02
CA LEU A 550 -9.41 22.10 29.06
C LEU A 550 -8.37 21.82 30.17
N GLY A 551 -7.13 21.49 29.80
CA GLY A 551 -6.03 21.29 30.75
C GLY A 551 -5.72 22.55 31.55
N GLY A 552 -5.74 23.73 30.93
CA GLY A 552 -5.56 25.01 31.63
C GLY A 552 -6.69 25.32 32.62
N ILE A 553 -7.95 25.19 32.19
CA ILE A 553 -9.14 25.44 33.03
C ILE A 553 -9.18 24.46 34.20
N LEU A 554 -8.96 23.17 33.93
CA LEU A 554 -8.95 22.15 34.98
C LEU A 554 -7.80 22.40 35.98
N ALA A 555 -6.62 22.79 35.51
CA ALA A 555 -5.50 23.11 36.38
C ALA A 555 -5.75 24.33 37.29
N ASP A 556 -6.40 25.39 36.77
CA ASP A 556 -6.62 26.62 37.52
C ASP A 556 -7.80 26.53 38.51
N TYR A 557 -8.89 25.81 38.21
CA TYR A 557 -10.12 25.82 39.02
C TYR A 557 -10.39 24.57 39.85
N ILE A 558 -10.16 23.38 39.29
CA ILE A 558 -10.58 22.10 39.91
C ILE A 558 -9.36 21.33 40.45
N GLY A 559 -8.20 21.55 39.86
CA GLY A 559 -6.95 20.84 40.12
C GLY A 559 -6.53 19.99 38.93
N TRP A 560 -5.23 20.00 38.63
CA TRP A 560 -4.66 19.34 37.44
C TRP A 560 -4.93 17.84 37.38
N ARG A 561 -5.19 17.17 38.51
CA ARG A 561 -5.51 15.72 38.61
C ARG A 561 -6.74 15.34 37.80
N TRP A 562 -7.76 16.21 37.74
CA TRP A 562 -8.99 15.96 36.99
C TRP A 562 -8.77 15.92 35.48
N SER A 563 -7.70 16.54 34.99
CA SER A 563 -7.30 16.47 33.57
C SER A 563 -6.96 15.05 33.12
N PHE A 564 -6.57 14.17 34.07
CA PHE A 564 -6.31 12.76 33.80
C PHE A 564 -7.50 11.86 34.20
N ILE A 565 -8.09 12.08 35.38
CA ILE A 565 -9.21 11.26 35.88
C ILE A 565 -10.43 11.33 34.93
N GLY A 566 -10.72 12.50 34.37
CA GLY A 566 -11.85 12.70 33.45
C GLY A 566 -11.75 11.89 32.16
N GLN A 567 -10.54 11.45 31.77
CA GLN A 567 -10.35 10.64 30.55
C GLN A 567 -10.71 9.16 30.77
N PHE A 568 -10.60 8.64 32.00
CA PHE A 568 -10.81 7.21 32.28
C PHE A 568 -12.24 6.71 31.96
N PRO A 569 -13.33 7.40 32.35
CA PRO A 569 -14.69 7.00 31.97
C PRO A 569 -14.91 6.99 30.45
N LEU A 570 -14.30 7.94 29.73
CA LEU A 570 -14.40 8.03 28.28
C LEU A 570 -13.67 6.87 27.59
N CYS A 571 -12.56 6.39 28.17
CA CYS A 571 -11.89 5.17 27.71
C CYS A 571 -12.75 3.91 27.91
N ILE A 572 -13.46 3.80 29.03
CA ILE A 572 -14.37 2.67 29.27
C ILE A 572 -15.51 2.67 28.23
N LEU A 573 -16.07 3.85 27.93
CA LEU A 573 -17.09 3.99 26.91
C LEU A 573 -16.57 3.58 25.52
N ALA A 574 -15.36 4.00 25.15
CA ALA A 574 -14.71 3.57 23.92
C ALA A 574 -14.47 2.05 23.87
N PHE A 575 -14.05 1.46 24.99
CA PHE A 575 -13.84 0.01 25.12
C PHE A 575 -15.14 -0.77 24.91
N LEU A 576 -16.22 -0.36 25.55
CA LEU A 576 -17.54 -1.00 25.42
C LEU A 576 -18.07 -0.86 23.98
N ALA A 577 -17.97 0.33 23.39
CA ALA A 577 -18.40 0.59 22.02
C ALA A 577 -17.65 -0.31 21.02
N VAL A 578 -16.31 -0.40 21.12
CA VAL A 578 -15.51 -1.24 20.23
C VAL A 578 -15.76 -2.74 20.48
N THR A 579 -16.03 -3.16 21.70
CA THR A 579 -16.32 -4.58 22.00
C THR A 579 -17.60 -5.05 21.29
N VAL A 580 -18.63 -4.21 21.28
CA VAL A 580 -19.97 -4.52 20.73
C VAL A 580 -20.06 -4.30 19.22
N LEU A 581 -19.50 -3.19 18.71
CA LEU A 581 -19.70 -2.77 17.31
C LEU A 581 -18.65 -3.33 16.34
N LEU A 582 -17.45 -3.66 16.81
CA LEU A 582 -16.38 -4.15 15.94
C LEU A 582 -16.36 -5.68 15.96
N ASP A 583 -17.01 -6.31 14.99
CA ASP A 583 -16.87 -7.75 14.77
C ASP A 583 -16.05 -8.00 13.50
N LEU A 584 -14.84 -8.52 13.68
CA LEU A 584 -13.90 -8.79 12.59
C LEU A 584 -13.60 -10.30 12.58
N PRO A 585 -13.61 -10.95 11.40
CA PRO A 585 -13.28 -12.37 11.31
C PRO A 585 -11.83 -12.60 11.75
N VAL A 586 -11.62 -13.56 12.65
CA VAL A 586 -10.31 -13.90 13.20
C VAL A 586 -9.48 -14.59 12.11
N ARG A 587 -8.41 -13.93 11.63
CA ARG A 587 -7.57 -14.41 10.51
C ARG A 587 -6.67 -15.62 10.83
N GLU A 588 -6.31 -15.87 12.08
CA GLU A 588 -5.41 -16.98 12.45
C GLU A 588 -5.75 -17.59 13.82
N THR A 589 -6.02 -18.89 13.87
CA THR A 589 -6.32 -19.70 15.09
C THR A 589 -5.10 -20.44 15.65
N SER A 590 -3.88 -20.00 15.35
CA SER A 590 -2.64 -20.60 15.85
C SER A 590 -2.44 -20.38 17.36
N HIS A 591 -1.81 -21.35 18.05
CA HIS A 591 -1.52 -21.30 19.49
C HIS A 591 -0.70 -20.05 19.91
N TRP A 592 -1.04 -19.45 21.06
CA TRP A 592 -0.47 -18.20 21.61
C TRP A 592 1.07 -18.16 21.66
N LYS A 593 1.73 -19.32 21.86
CA LYS A 593 3.19 -19.43 21.98
C LYS A 593 3.90 -19.30 20.62
N THR A 594 3.28 -19.76 19.54
CA THR A 594 3.79 -19.60 18.17
C THR A 594 3.65 -18.16 17.71
N LYS A 595 2.57 -17.48 18.12
CA LYS A 595 2.31 -16.05 17.89
C LYS A 595 3.35 -15.16 18.56
N LEU A 596 3.70 -15.43 19.83
CA LEU A 596 4.74 -14.68 20.54
C LEU A 596 6.13 -14.83 19.91
N ARG A 597 6.46 -15.99 19.33
CA ARG A 597 7.78 -16.22 18.71
C ARG A 597 8.00 -15.41 17.43
N ARG A 598 6.94 -14.93 16.79
CA ARG A 598 6.99 -14.05 15.61
C ARG A 598 7.23 -12.58 15.96
N VAL A 599 7.09 -12.19 17.23
CA VAL A 599 7.32 -10.80 17.67
C VAL A 599 8.81 -10.57 17.87
N ASP A 600 9.37 -9.54 17.26
CA ASP A 600 10.78 -9.13 17.42
C ASP A 600 11.03 -8.42 18.77
N PHE A 601 10.86 -9.14 19.89
CA PHE A 601 11.20 -8.59 21.20
C PHE A 601 12.63 -8.03 21.31
N PRO A 602 13.67 -8.64 20.70
CA PRO A 602 15.02 -8.09 20.69
C PRO A 602 15.12 -6.68 20.11
N GLY A 603 14.58 -6.42 18.91
CA GLY A 603 14.65 -5.10 18.28
C GLY A 603 13.96 -4.02 19.12
N ALA A 604 12.80 -4.33 19.71
CA ALA A 604 12.02 -3.39 20.51
C ALA A 604 12.73 -3.04 21.83
N ILE A 605 13.32 -4.03 22.50
CA ILE A 605 14.08 -3.81 23.75
C ILE A 605 15.32 -2.95 23.47
N VAL A 606 16.04 -3.20 22.37
CA VAL A 606 17.23 -2.42 22.01
C VAL A 606 16.84 -0.97 21.68
N LEU A 607 15.75 -0.74 20.94
CA LEU A 607 15.28 0.61 20.63
C LEU A 607 14.83 1.39 21.87
N ILE A 608 14.08 0.75 22.77
CA ILE A 608 13.69 1.34 24.07
C ILE A 608 14.95 1.68 24.88
N GLY A 609 15.87 0.73 25.00
CA GLY A 609 17.13 0.93 25.72
C GLY A 609 17.97 2.07 25.15
N ALA A 610 18.10 2.15 23.82
CA ALA A 610 18.84 3.20 23.13
C ALA A 610 18.27 4.58 23.41
N THR A 611 16.94 4.71 23.33
CA THR A 611 16.22 5.98 23.51
C THR A 611 16.20 6.40 24.98
N VAL A 612 16.00 5.47 25.93
CA VAL A 612 16.09 5.74 27.37
C VAL A 612 17.48 6.23 27.76
N CYS A 613 18.53 5.52 27.32
CA CYS A 613 19.91 5.91 27.61
C CYS A 613 20.24 7.29 27.02
N PHE A 614 19.75 7.58 25.81
CA PHE A 614 19.90 8.89 25.17
C PHE A 614 19.29 10.00 26.03
N LEU A 615 18.03 9.83 26.44
CA LEU A 615 17.28 10.81 27.21
C LEU A 615 17.85 11.03 28.62
N ILE A 616 18.29 9.95 29.28
CA ILE A 616 18.98 10.05 30.58
C ILE A 616 20.27 10.87 30.42
N GLY A 617 21.01 10.65 29.33
CA GLY A 617 22.21 11.43 29.02
C GLY A 617 21.91 12.91 28.84
N LEU A 618 20.91 13.26 28.03
CA LEU A 618 20.52 14.65 27.82
C LEU A 618 20.04 15.33 29.11
N ASP A 619 19.20 14.63 29.87
CA ASP A 619 18.68 15.14 31.15
C ASP A 619 19.80 15.40 32.17
N ARG A 620 20.67 14.41 32.41
CA ARG A 620 21.74 14.54 33.41
C ARG A 620 22.81 15.52 33.00
N GLY A 621 23.08 15.63 31.70
CA GLY A 621 23.92 16.68 31.13
C GLY A 621 23.40 18.07 31.46
N SER A 622 22.11 18.32 31.19
CA SER A 622 21.44 19.60 31.44
C SER A 622 21.30 19.94 32.93
N ASN A 623 20.77 18.99 33.71
CA ASN A 623 20.35 19.26 35.07
C ASN A 623 21.51 19.25 36.07
N VAL A 624 22.56 18.44 35.82
CA VAL A 624 23.66 18.25 36.75
C VAL A 624 24.99 18.72 36.14
N SER A 625 25.56 17.94 35.22
CA SER A 625 26.80 18.27 34.48
C SER A 625 27.06 17.28 33.34
N TRP A 626 27.66 17.78 32.25
CA TRP A 626 28.10 17.00 31.10
C TRP A 626 29.35 16.15 31.37
N THR A 627 30.10 16.45 32.43
CA THR A 627 31.34 15.74 32.78
C THR A 627 31.12 14.53 33.68
N ILE A 628 29.90 14.31 34.16
CA ILE A 628 29.59 13.19 35.05
C ILE A 628 29.68 11.86 34.26
N PRO A 629 30.33 10.82 34.82
CA PRO A 629 30.46 9.52 34.16
C PRO A 629 29.13 8.95 33.68
N LEU A 630 28.06 9.09 34.47
CA LEU A 630 26.72 8.63 34.08
C LEU A 630 26.25 9.25 32.76
N THR A 631 26.47 10.54 32.54
CA THR A 631 26.08 11.27 31.32
C THR A 631 26.86 10.78 30.10
N VAL A 632 28.18 10.65 30.23
CA VAL A 632 29.07 10.22 29.14
C VAL A 632 28.82 8.75 28.80
N VAL A 633 28.65 7.90 29.82
CA VAL A 633 28.36 6.48 29.65
C VAL A 633 26.99 6.29 29.01
N SER A 634 25.94 7.00 29.46
CA SER A 634 24.60 6.84 28.88
C SER A 634 24.53 7.29 27.42
N LEU A 635 25.23 8.38 27.04
CA LEU A 635 25.30 8.82 25.65
C LEU A 635 26.13 7.87 24.77
N SER A 636 27.25 7.35 25.29
CA SER A 636 28.10 6.40 24.56
C SER A 636 27.40 5.05 24.36
N VAL A 637 26.73 4.55 25.41
CA VAL A 637 25.91 3.34 25.36
C VAL A 637 24.74 3.51 24.41
N SER A 638 24.07 4.68 24.43
CA SER A 638 23.00 4.98 23.49
C SER A 638 23.46 4.91 22.03
N ALA A 639 24.60 5.52 21.69
CA ALA A 639 25.16 5.43 20.34
C ALA A 639 25.45 3.98 19.93
N GLY A 640 26.03 3.18 20.83
CA GLY A 640 26.26 1.75 20.60
C GLY A 640 24.96 0.96 20.42
N LEU A 641 23.91 1.24 21.21
CA LEU A 641 22.61 0.58 21.11
C LEU A 641 21.85 0.96 19.83
N PHE A 642 21.97 2.21 19.34
CA PHE A 642 21.39 2.58 18.04
C PHE A 642 22.07 1.84 16.88
N VAL A 643 23.40 1.66 16.93
CA VAL A 643 24.12 0.85 15.93
C VAL A 643 23.71 -0.62 16.05
N LEU A 644 23.60 -1.14 17.27
CA LEU A 644 23.15 -2.50 17.52
C LEU A 644 21.71 -2.73 17.00
N PHE A 645 20.81 -1.77 17.19
CA PHE A 645 19.45 -1.81 16.68
C PHE A 645 19.44 -1.98 15.16
N VAL A 646 20.22 -1.17 14.43
CA VAL A 646 20.34 -1.27 12.97
C VAL A 646 20.89 -2.63 12.55
N VAL A 647 21.88 -3.17 13.26
CA VAL A 647 22.46 -4.50 12.97
C VAL A 647 21.45 -5.63 13.22
N VAL A 648 20.73 -5.58 14.35
CA VAL A 648 19.71 -6.58 14.70
C VAL A 648 18.59 -6.60 13.66
N GLU A 649 18.07 -5.42 13.30
CA GLU A 649 17.02 -5.26 12.29
C GLU A 649 17.47 -5.70 10.89
N MET A 650 18.73 -5.43 10.50
CA MET A 650 19.19 -5.74 9.16
C MET A 650 19.61 -7.20 8.95
N TYR A 651 20.13 -7.87 9.98
CA TYR A 651 20.80 -9.17 9.82
C TYR A 651 20.20 -10.30 10.64
N TYR A 652 19.53 -10.02 11.76
CA TYR A 652 19.08 -11.05 12.72
C TYR A 652 17.57 -11.20 12.82
N ALA A 653 16.80 -10.14 12.58
CA ALA A 653 15.36 -10.18 12.70
C ALA A 653 14.75 -11.02 11.55
N SER A 654 14.10 -12.13 11.89
CA SER A 654 13.33 -12.94 10.94
C SER A 654 12.09 -12.21 10.41
N GLU A 655 11.54 -11.28 11.19
CA GLU A 655 10.49 -10.33 10.78
C GLU A 655 10.81 -8.93 11.31
N PRO A 656 11.64 -8.13 10.60
CA PRO A 656 12.09 -6.82 11.09
C PRO A 656 10.93 -5.83 11.30
N PHE A 657 11.06 -4.95 12.31
CA PHE A 657 10.12 -3.85 12.55
C PHE A 657 10.13 -2.83 11.42
N ALA A 658 11.31 -2.56 10.88
CA ALA A 658 11.50 -1.58 9.84
C ALA A 658 12.54 -2.11 8.85
N PRO A 659 12.10 -2.80 7.79
CA PRO A 659 12.98 -3.46 6.84
C PRO A 659 13.98 -2.46 6.26
N GLY A 660 15.26 -2.81 6.21
CA GLY A 660 16.32 -1.91 5.74
C GLY A 660 16.09 -1.40 4.30
N HIS A 661 15.46 -2.22 3.46
CA HIS A 661 15.08 -1.83 2.11
C HIS A 661 13.95 -0.78 2.05
N ILE A 662 13.17 -0.59 3.12
CA ILE A 662 12.12 0.44 3.24
C ILE A 662 12.68 1.71 3.88
N ILE A 663 13.48 1.61 4.95
CA ILE A 663 14.03 2.80 5.62
C ILE A 663 14.99 3.56 4.70
N PHE A 664 15.93 2.82 4.08
CA PHE A 664 17.04 3.40 3.33
C PHE A 664 16.74 3.55 1.83
N ASP A 665 15.50 3.31 1.40
CA ASP A 665 15.11 3.61 0.02
C ASP A 665 15.21 5.11 -0.23
N ARG A 666 15.79 5.45 -1.39
CA ARG A 666 15.95 6.84 -1.84
C ARG A 666 14.62 7.57 -2.01
N ALA A 667 13.50 6.86 -2.16
CA ALA A 667 12.18 7.44 -2.30
C ALA A 667 11.53 7.82 -0.95
N PHE A 668 11.75 7.03 0.12
CA PHE A 668 11.07 7.24 1.41
C PHE A 668 11.92 8.04 2.41
N PHE A 669 13.24 7.87 2.39
CA PHE A 669 14.14 8.45 3.37
C PHE A 669 14.01 9.97 3.54
N PRO A 670 13.91 10.79 2.46
CA PRO A 670 13.70 12.24 2.60
C PRO A 670 12.39 12.59 3.34
N SER A 671 11.31 11.85 3.09
CA SER A 671 10.01 12.05 3.75
C SER A 671 10.05 11.67 5.24
N TYR A 672 10.82 10.64 5.61
CA TYR A 672 11.06 10.30 7.01
C TYR A 672 11.86 11.38 7.74
N LEU A 673 12.92 11.92 7.12
CA LEU A 673 13.68 13.03 7.69
C LEU A 673 12.84 14.30 7.86
N CYS A 674 12.03 14.65 6.85
CA CYS A 674 11.08 15.76 6.97
C CYS A 674 10.16 15.60 8.18
N ASN A 675 9.61 14.40 8.39
CA ASN A 675 8.76 14.09 9.53
C ASN A 675 9.48 14.18 10.88
N PHE A 676 10.73 13.70 10.93
CA PHE A 676 11.59 13.75 12.12
C PHE A 676 11.90 15.19 12.56
N PHE A 677 12.35 16.04 11.64
CA PHE A 677 12.73 17.42 11.95
C PHE A 677 11.53 18.34 12.13
N SER A 678 10.49 18.22 11.29
CA SER A 678 9.35 19.16 11.30
C SER A 678 8.46 19.00 12.53
N LEU A 679 7.94 17.79 12.79
CA LEU A 679 7.04 17.58 13.93
C LEU A 679 7.79 17.78 15.25
N GLY A 680 9.02 17.29 15.33
CA GLY A 680 9.82 17.42 16.54
C GLY A 680 10.20 18.86 16.86
N GLY A 681 10.65 19.64 15.87
CA GLY A 681 10.97 21.06 16.05
C GLY A 681 9.74 21.90 16.43
N TRP A 682 8.60 21.65 15.78
CA TRP A 682 7.34 22.34 16.08
C TRP A 682 6.78 22.00 17.46
N LEU A 683 6.71 20.71 17.81
CA LEU A 683 6.15 20.28 19.08
C LEU A 683 7.02 20.76 20.26
N ALA A 684 8.35 20.74 20.11
CA ALA A 684 9.25 21.33 21.08
C ALA A 684 9.01 22.84 21.25
N GLY A 685 8.72 23.57 20.17
CA GLY A 685 8.37 24.99 20.23
C GLY A 685 7.06 25.26 20.97
N ILE A 686 6.01 24.50 20.68
CA ILE A 686 4.71 24.60 21.36
C ILE A 686 4.82 24.22 22.83
N PHE A 687 5.68 23.28 23.20
CA PHE A 687 5.85 22.87 24.59
C PHE A 687 6.39 24.01 25.47
N TYR A 688 7.29 24.84 24.95
CA TYR A 688 7.91 25.95 25.69
C TYR A 688 7.15 27.28 25.60
N LEU A 689 6.22 27.40 24.66
CA LEU A 689 5.48 28.65 24.48
C LEU A 689 4.54 28.99 25.66
N PRO A 690 3.80 28.04 26.27
CA PRO A 690 3.07 28.29 27.51
C PRO A 690 3.98 28.64 28.68
N LEU A 691 5.17 28.03 28.77
CA LEU A 691 6.15 28.39 29.81
C LEU A 691 6.54 29.85 29.67
N TYR A 692 6.80 30.30 28.44
CA TYR A 692 7.09 31.70 28.15
C TYR A 692 5.94 32.61 28.60
N PHE A 693 4.70 32.28 28.24
CA PHE A 693 3.53 33.07 28.67
C PHE A 693 3.35 33.09 30.19
N GLN A 694 3.54 31.96 30.87
CA GLN A 694 3.37 31.89 32.32
C GLN A 694 4.51 32.55 33.09
N ALA A 695 5.77 32.39 32.63
CA ALA A 695 6.96 32.89 33.32
C ALA A 695 7.24 34.37 33.01
N VAL A 696 7.11 34.80 31.75
CA VAL A 696 7.45 36.16 31.31
C VAL A 696 6.24 37.10 31.42
N ASP A 697 5.11 36.73 30.82
CA ASP A 697 3.89 37.55 30.86
C ASP A 697 3.11 37.42 32.19
N GLY A 698 3.43 36.42 33.01
CA GLY A 698 2.79 36.19 34.31
C GLY A 698 1.31 35.78 34.21
N VAL A 699 0.86 35.27 33.06
CA VAL A 699 -0.55 34.89 32.86
C VAL A 699 -0.86 33.50 33.43
N SER A 700 -2.14 33.24 33.73
CA SER A 700 -2.60 31.94 34.22
C SER A 700 -2.46 30.82 33.18
N ALA A 701 -2.53 29.56 33.63
CA ALA A 701 -2.46 28.41 32.74
C ALA A 701 -3.62 28.38 31.74
N THR A 702 -4.81 28.82 32.16
CA THR A 702 -5.99 28.99 31.27
C THR A 702 -5.72 29.99 30.16
N ALA A 703 -5.17 31.17 30.49
CA ALA A 703 -4.88 32.19 29.50
C ALA A 703 -3.78 31.74 28.53
N ALA A 704 -2.76 31.03 29.02
CA ALA A 704 -1.72 30.43 28.18
C ALA A 704 -2.30 29.34 27.24
N GLY A 705 -3.20 28.49 27.74
CA GLY A 705 -3.89 27.47 26.94
C GLY A 705 -4.79 28.07 25.85
N ILE A 706 -5.55 29.13 26.16
CA ILE A 706 -6.40 29.83 25.18
C ILE A 706 -5.55 30.46 24.07
N ARG A 707 -4.36 31.00 24.39
CA ARG A 707 -3.44 31.57 23.39
C ARG A 707 -2.91 30.52 22.39
N LEU A 708 -2.96 29.22 22.72
CA LEU A 708 -2.59 28.14 21.81
C LEU A 708 -3.71 27.70 20.85
N LEU A 709 -4.97 28.06 21.10
CA LEU A 709 -6.09 27.64 20.26
C LEU A 709 -5.94 27.99 18.78
N PRO A 710 -5.58 29.24 18.40
CA PRO A 710 -5.43 29.60 16.99
C PRO A 710 -4.36 28.76 16.28
N CYS A 711 -3.28 28.44 16.98
CA CYS A 711 -2.21 27.57 16.49
C CYS A 711 -2.74 26.17 16.18
N ILE A 712 -3.49 25.55 17.10
CA ILE A 712 -4.00 24.20 16.89
C ILE A 712 -5.00 24.17 15.73
N VAL A 713 -5.97 25.09 15.69
CA VAL A 713 -6.94 25.21 14.58
C VAL A 713 -6.24 25.38 13.24
N SER A 714 -5.18 26.20 13.20
CA SER A 714 -4.40 26.44 11.98
C SER A 714 -3.73 25.16 11.47
N SER A 715 -3.21 24.30 12.36
CA SER A 715 -2.67 22.98 11.97
C SER A 715 -3.70 22.10 11.27
N VAL A 716 -4.95 22.13 11.71
CA VAL A 716 -6.05 21.32 11.15
C VAL A 716 -6.40 21.83 9.76
N SER A 717 -6.58 23.15 9.65
CA SER A 717 -6.86 23.81 8.38
C SER A 717 -5.75 23.54 7.36
N GLY A 718 -4.49 23.49 7.79
CA GLY A 718 -3.36 23.12 6.94
C GLY A 718 -3.45 21.70 6.39
N SER A 719 -3.79 20.72 7.23
CA SER A 719 -3.96 19.32 6.77
C SER A 719 -5.11 19.17 5.76
N LEU A 720 -6.25 19.81 6.02
CA LEU A 720 -7.40 19.80 5.10
C LEU A 720 -7.08 20.52 3.79
N PHE A 721 -6.45 21.69 3.87
CA PHE A 721 -6.03 22.47 2.71
C PHE A 721 -5.12 21.66 1.78
N ALA A 722 -4.14 20.97 2.35
CA ALA A 722 -3.27 20.07 1.59
C ALA A 722 -4.06 19.01 0.83
N GLY A 723 -5.00 18.33 1.50
CA GLY A 723 -5.85 17.30 0.89
C GLY A 723 -6.68 17.83 -0.30
N PHE A 724 -7.31 19.01 -0.14
CA PHE A 724 -8.09 19.63 -1.21
C PHE A 724 -7.24 20.07 -2.40
N VAL A 725 -6.09 20.71 -2.14
CA VAL A 725 -5.18 21.19 -3.18
C VAL A 725 -4.58 20.03 -3.97
N MET A 726 -4.19 18.94 -3.30
CA MET A 726 -3.69 17.73 -3.98
C MET A 726 -4.76 17.09 -4.87
N LYS A 727 -6.03 17.06 -4.42
CA LYS A 727 -7.16 16.57 -5.24
C LYS A 727 -7.33 17.38 -6.53
N TRP A 728 -7.11 18.70 -6.47
CA TRP A 728 -7.25 19.59 -7.63
C TRP A 728 -6.04 19.57 -8.56
N THR A 729 -4.84 19.64 -8.00
CA THR A 729 -3.59 19.87 -8.74
C THR A 729 -2.86 18.58 -9.11
N GLY A 730 -3.10 17.48 -8.39
CA GLY A 730 -2.38 16.22 -8.55
C GLY A 730 -0.88 16.28 -8.23
N ARG A 731 -0.44 17.36 -7.57
CA ARG A 731 0.96 17.68 -7.27
C ARG A 731 1.10 18.03 -5.78
N PHE A 732 2.19 17.58 -5.16
CA PHE A 732 2.50 17.75 -3.73
C PHE A 732 3.92 18.27 -3.45
N TYR A 733 4.87 18.23 -4.40
CA TYR A 733 6.26 18.64 -4.17
C TYR A 733 6.38 20.12 -3.80
N TRP A 734 5.87 21.00 -4.65
CA TRP A 734 5.93 22.44 -4.43
C TRP A 734 5.18 22.85 -3.16
N MET A 735 4.08 22.16 -2.85
CA MET A 735 3.34 22.40 -1.63
C MET A 735 4.14 22.02 -0.38
N THR A 736 4.88 20.91 -0.43
CA THR A 736 5.73 20.45 0.67
C THR A 736 6.92 21.39 0.87
N LEU A 737 7.57 21.81 -0.21
CA LEU A 737 8.71 22.72 -0.18
C LEU A 737 8.32 24.09 0.41
N ILE A 738 7.21 24.66 -0.07
CA ILE A 738 6.69 25.94 0.44
C ILE A 738 6.27 25.80 1.90
N ALA A 739 5.63 24.69 2.28
CA ALA A 739 5.22 24.47 3.66
C ALA A 739 6.41 24.51 4.62
N TYR A 740 7.49 23.77 4.33
CA TYR A 740 8.66 23.75 5.23
C TYR A 740 9.45 25.06 5.21
N LEU A 741 9.47 25.80 4.10
CA LEU A 741 10.02 27.16 4.07
C LEU A 741 9.22 28.10 4.99
N CYS A 742 7.90 28.05 4.91
CA CYS A 742 7.01 28.82 5.78
C CYS A 742 7.10 28.38 7.25
N LEU A 743 7.43 27.12 7.54
CA LEU A 743 7.69 26.64 8.90
C LEU A 743 8.92 27.32 9.51
N VAL A 744 10.02 27.43 8.76
CA VAL A 744 11.22 28.17 9.18
C VAL A 744 10.87 29.64 9.43
N PHE A 745 10.10 30.25 8.53
CA PHE A 745 9.67 31.65 8.67
C PHE A 745 8.77 31.88 9.90
N GLY A 746 7.80 30.98 10.14
CA GLY A 746 6.90 31.06 11.29
C GLY A 746 7.65 30.98 12.61
N LEU A 747 8.59 30.03 12.74
CA LEU A 747 9.39 29.88 13.95
C LEU A 747 10.40 31.04 14.12
N THR A 748 10.94 31.56 13.02
CA THR A 748 11.78 32.76 13.03
C THR A 748 11.00 33.98 13.52
N THR A 749 9.74 34.11 13.13
CA THR A 749 8.86 35.17 13.64
C THR A 749 8.67 35.04 15.15
N VAL A 750 8.44 33.83 15.67
CA VAL A 750 8.35 33.58 17.13
C VAL A 750 9.65 33.99 17.84
N PHE A 751 10.82 33.64 17.27
CA PHE A 751 12.12 34.04 17.83
C PHE A 751 12.34 35.56 17.85
N LEU A 752 12.02 36.26 16.76
CA LEU A 752 12.23 37.71 16.67
C LEU A 752 11.34 38.48 17.68
N PHE A 753 10.10 38.04 17.87
CA PHE A 753 9.10 38.73 18.69
C PHE A 753 8.97 38.24 20.15
N SER A 754 9.78 37.26 20.54
CA SER A 754 9.92 36.77 21.93
C SER A 754 11.13 37.38 22.66
N GLY A 755 11.59 38.56 22.24
CA GLY A 755 12.75 39.24 22.83
C GLY A 755 14.02 39.22 21.97
N GLY A 756 13.95 38.78 20.71
CA GLY A 756 15.05 38.88 19.75
C GLY A 756 15.26 40.29 19.19
N VAL A 757 14.16 40.98 18.86
CA VAL A 757 14.13 42.37 18.35
C VAL A 757 13.15 43.22 19.16
N THR A 758 11.92 42.75 19.34
CA THR A 758 10.89 43.39 20.17
C THR A 758 10.05 42.32 20.86
N GLU A 759 9.37 42.67 21.96
CA GLU A 759 8.41 41.79 22.61
C GLU A 759 7.00 42.14 22.12
N SER A 760 6.38 41.23 21.37
CA SER A 760 5.01 41.44 20.87
C SER A 760 4.22 40.15 20.75
N LEU A 761 3.03 40.14 21.37
CA LEU A 761 2.14 38.99 21.41
C LEU A 761 1.55 38.65 20.03
N ILE A 762 1.11 39.65 19.27
CA ILE A 762 0.34 39.45 18.02
C ILE A 762 1.20 38.77 16.94
N PRO A 763 2.41 39.26 16.60
CA PRO A 763 3.28 38.60 15.61
C PRO A 763 3.73 37.21 16.04
N MET A 764 3.92 36.99 17.35
CA MET A 764 4.26 35.67 17.89
C MET A 764 3.13 34.66 17.69
N ILE A 765 1.87 35.04 17.98
CA ILE A 765 0.71 34.18 17.70
C ILE A 765 0.59 33.91 16.20
N LEU A 766 0.73 34.93 15.34
CA LEU A 766 0.72 34.74 13.89
C LEU A 766 1.84 33.80 13.41
N GLY A 767 3.05 33.92 13.96
CA GLY A 767 4.18 33.02 13.67
C GLY A 767 3.89 31.58 14.06
N THR A 768 3.26 31.34 15.22
CA THR A 768 2.84 29.99 15.64
C THR A 768 1.73 29.42 14.77
N MET A 769 0.78 30.25 14.31
CA MET A 769 -0.26 29.82 13.37
C MET A 769 0.34 29.38 12.04
N VAL A 770 1.24 30.18 11.46
CA VAL A 770 1.95 29.80 10.22
C VAL A 770 2.74 28.51 10.41
N SER A 771 3.43 28.37 11.54
CA SER A 771 4.18 27.14 11.87
C SER A 771 3.27 25.92 12.00
N ALA A 772 2.09 26.08 12.61
CA ALA A 772 1.14 24.99 12.78
C ALA A 772 0.48 24.58 11.47
N PHE A 773 0.01 25.57 10.68
CA PHE A 773 -0.55 25.34 9.36
C PHE A 773 0.39 24.51 8.48
N THR A 774 1.66 24.89 8.47
CA THR A 774 2.69 24.25 7.63
C THR A 774 3.04 22.84 8.09
N VAL A 775 3.05 22.56 9.39
CA VAL A 775 3.19 21.18 9.91
C VAL A 775 2.00 20.32 9.54
N GLY A 776 0.78 20.88 9.56
CA GLY A 776 -0.42 20.19 9.07
C GLY A 776 -0.35 19.84 7.58
N VAL A 777 0.10 20.79 6.75
CA VAL A 777 0.33 20.58 5.31
C VAL A 777 1.41 19.51 5.09
N GLY A 778 2.59 19.69 5.69
CA GLY A 778 3.75 18.80 5.53
C GLY A 778 3.49 17.38 6.02
N GLY A 779 2.77 17.22 7.13
CA GLY A 779 2.35 15.91 7.62
C GLY A 779 1.43 15.17 6.64
N THR A 780 0.53 15.89 5.97
CA THR A 780 -0.39 15.31 4.99
C THR A 780 0.33 14.97 3.69
N THR A 781 1.19 15.87 3.18
CA THR A 781 1.91 15.65 1.92
C THR A 781 2.97 14.58 2.03
N THR A 782 3.71 14.49 3.14
CA THR A 782 4.72 13.44 3.33
C THR A 782 4.07 12.07 3.44
N LEU A 783 2.94 11.93 4.16
CA LEU A 783 2.19 10.68 4.21
C LEU A 783 1.68 10.23 2.84
N ILE A 784 1.23 11.15 1.99
CA ILE A 784 0.81 10.82 0.62
C ILE A 784 2.01 10.52 -0.27
N SER A 785 3.11 11.29 -0.14
CA SER A 785 4.37 11.04 -0.84
C SER A 785 4.90 9.63 -0.57
N LEU A 786 4.76 9.12 0.65
CA LEU A 786 5.16 7.77 1.03
C LEU A 786 4.28 6.70 0.36
N LYS A 787 3.00 6.99 0.14
CA LYS A 787 2.04 6.08 -0.50
C LYS A 787 2.14 6.07 -2.04
N ASP A 788 2.59 7.17 -2.64
CA ASP A 788 2.74 7.34 -4.10
C ASP A 788 4.17 7.06 -4.61
N ALA A 789 5.14 6.97 -3.71
CA ALA A 789 6.52 6.65 -4.06
C ALA A 789 6.60 5.28 -4.75
N PRO A 790 7.42 5.15 -5.81
CA PRO A 790 7.49 3.95 -6.62
C PRO A 790 8.12 2.83 -5.82
N VAL A 791 7.29 2.05 -5.14
CA VAL A 791 7.75 0.74 -4.75
C VAL A 791 7.57 -0.11 -5.98
N SER A 792 8.69 -0.45 -6.60
CA SER A 792 8.73 -1.49 -7.62
C SER A 792 8.37 -2.88 -7.05
N ASN A 793 7.99 -2.98 -5.75
CA ASN A 793 7.89 -4.20 -4.96
C ASN A 793 6.94 -4.16 -3.73
N ALA A 794 6.18 -3.10 -3.44
CA ALA A 794 5.40 -3.08 -2.18
C ALA A 794 4.10 -3.85 -2.33
N THR A 795 3.93 -4.86 -1.49
CA THR A 795 2.62 -5.43 -1.18
C THR A 795 1.80 -4.40 -0.37
N PRO A 796 0.46 -4.56 -0.24
CA PRO A 796 -0.34 -3.76 0.69
C PRO A 796 0.17 -3.79 2.14
N GLU A 797 0.92 -4.83 2.52
CA GLU A 797 1.55 -4.99 3.84
C GLU A 797 2.72 -4.01 4.03
N ASP A 798 3.54 -3.80 2.99
CA ASP A 798 4.64 -2.82 3.05
C ASP A 798 4.13 -1.38 3.19
N GLN A 799 2.94 -1.06 2.67
CA GLN A 799 2.31 0.26 2.84
C GLN A 799 1.93 0.55 4.31
N ALA A 800 1.50 -0.47 5.04
CA ALA A 800 1.25 -0.36 6.48
C ALA A 800 2.56 -0.14 7.24
N VAL A 801 3.63 -0.86 6.87
CA VAL A 801 4.97 -0.72 7.47
C VAL A 801 5.58 0.65 7.19
N VAL A 802 5.51 1.15 5.96
CA VAL A 802 5.95 2.51 5.56
C VAL A 802 5.22 3.58 6.38
N THR A 803 3.90 3.44 6.55
CA THR A 803 3.11 4.37 7.35
C THR A 803 3.50 4.31 8.82
N ALA A 804 3.68 3.11 9.39
CA ALA A 804 4.15 2.92 10.77
C ALA A 804 5.55 3.52 10.99
N CYS A 805 6.47 3.33 10.05
CA CYS A 805 7.79 3.96 10.07
C CYS A 805 7.70 5.49 10.06
N SER A 806 6.78 6.06 9.27
CA SER A 806 6.54 7.51 9.28
C SER A 806 6.13 8.02 10.66
N TYR A 807 5.23 7.33 11.35
CA TYR A 807 4.82 7.69 12.72
C TYR A 807 5.95 7.50 13.74
N LEU A 808 6.80 6.49 13.55
CA LEU A 808 8.01 6.29 14.35
C LEU A 808 8.96 7.50 14.23
N PHE A 809 9.30 7.94 13.02
CA PHE A 809 10.19 9.08 12.83
C PHE A 809 9.59 10.38 13.39
N ARG A 810 8.27 10.56 13.27
CA ARG A 810 7.54 11.68 13.86
C ARG A 810 7.68 11.71 15.39
N SER A 811 7.37 10.60 16.05
CA SER A 811 7.38 10.53 17.51
C SER A 811 8.81 10.52 18.08
N LEU A 812 9.76 9.85 17.40
CA LEU A 812 11.19 9.89 17.74
C LEU A 812 11.74 11.33 17.69
N GLY A 813 11.38 12.09 16.65
CA GLY A 813 11.71 13.51 16.56
C GLY A 813 11.14 14.31 17.73
N SER A 814 9.86 14.15 18.04
CA SER A 814 9.20 14.79 19.18
C SER A 814 9.93 14.54 20.51
N VAL A 815 10.28 13.28 20.81
CA VAL A 815 10.99 12.90 22.04
C VAL A 815 12.37 13.57 22.13
N ILE A 816 13.15 13.46 21.06
CA ILE A 816 14.53 13.96 21.01
C ILE A 816 14.56 15.48 21.10
N TYR A 817 13.75 16.19 20.33
CA TYR A 817 13.82 17.66 20.26
C TYR A 817 13.17 18.34 21.45
N ILE A 818 12.16 17.74 22.11
CA ILE A 818 11.67 18.25 23.40
C ILE A 818 12.79 18.18 24.45
N SER A 819 13.50 17.05 24.52
CA SER A 819 14.60 16.86 25.49
C SER A 819 15.81 17.74 25.18
N LEU A 820 16.21 17.87 23.90
CA LEU A 820 17.29 18.75 23.48
C LEU A 820 16.96 20.23 23.73
N SER A 821 15.76 20.68 23.37
CA SER A 821 15.31 22.05 23.64
C SER A 821 15.27 22.35 25.14
N SER A 822 14.76 21.39 25.94
CA SER A 822 14.78 21.46 27.40
C SER A 822 16.19 21.64 27.93
N THR A 823 17.13 20.86 27.39
CA THR A 823 18.53 20.89 27.77
C THR A 823 19.16 22.24 27.48
N VAL A 824 18.92 22.78 26.28
CA VAL A 824 19.42 24.10 25.88
C VAL A 824 18.85 25.20 26.78
N VAL A 825 17.53 25.24 26.98
CA VAL A 825 16.86 26.28 27.78
C VAL A 825 17.32 26.23 29.24
N GLN A 826 17.36 25.05 29.86
CA GLN A 826 17.75 24.91 31.26
C GLN A 826 19.22 25.24 31.50
N GLN A 827 20.12 24.80 30.60
CA GLN A 827 21.55 25.12 30.68
C GLN A 827 21.79 26.63 30.53
N LEU A 828 21.14 27.27 29.56
CA LEU A 828 21.25 28.71 29.31
C LEU A 828 20.66 29.52 30.46
N LEU A 829 19.53 29.08 31.02
CA LEU A 829 18.90 29.69 32.18
C LEU A 829 19.83 29.65 33.40
N ARG A 830 20.41 28.49 33.71
CA ARG A 830 21.36 28.32 34.82
C ARG A 830 22.59 29.23 34.66
N TRP A 831 23.15 29.27 33.46
CA TRP A 831 24.30 30.13 33.15
C TRP A 831 23.95 31.63 33.29
N ARG A 832 22.80 32.04 32.76
CA ARG A 832 22.36 33.44 32.78
C ARG A 832 22.00 33.91 34.18
N LEU A 833 21.29 33.10 34.96
CA LEU A 833 20.95 33.42 36.36
C LEU A 833 22.20 33.57 37.22
N ARG A 834 23.18 32.66 37.10
CA ARG A 834 24.46 32.78 37.83
C ARG A 834 25.25 34.03 37.45
N SER A 835 25.19 34.43 36.18
CA SER A 835 25.87 35.63 35.70
C SER A 835 25.17 36.92 36.14
N ALA A 836 23.83 36.92 36.13
CA ALA A 836 23.02 38.09 36.47
C ALA A 836 22.90 38.34 37.98
N LEU A 837 23.03 37.29 38.80
CA LEU A 837 22.91 37.35 40.26
C LEU A 837 24.26 37.26 40.96
N HIS A 838 25.39 37.43 40.27
CA HIS A 838 26.76 37.26 40.79
C HIS A 838 27.03 37.96 42.15
N ASP A 839 26.34 39.07 42.43
CA ASP A 839 26.53 39.88 43.65
C ASP A 839 25.57 39.51 44.81
N SER A 840 24.67 38.55 44.61
CA SER A 840 23.74 38.03 45.64
C SER A 840 24.41 36.93 46.49
N LYS A 841 24.17 36.90 47.80
CA LYS A 841 24.67 35.82 48.69
C LYS A 841 23.86 34.52 48.59
N ASP A 842 22.68 34.56 47.97
CA ASP A 842 21.72 33.45 47.91
C ASP A 842 21.56 32.87 46.49
N VAL A 843 22.58 33.01 45.63
CA VAL A 843 22.52 32.64 44.20
C VAL A 843 22.09 31.20 43.97
N ASP A 844 22.69 30.23 44.64
CA ASP A 844 22.34 28.83 44.41
C ASP A 844 20.94 28.48 44.95
N SER A 845 20.47 29.10 46.04
CA SER A 845 19.11 28.87 46.56
C SER A 845 18.03 29.50 45.67
N ILE A 846 18.30 30.70 45.13
CA ILE A 846 17.42 31.38 44.18
C ILE A 846 17.41 30.61 42.86
N VAL A 847 18.56 30.16 42.37
CA VAL A 847 18.65 29.37 41.13
C VAL A 847 17.88 28.05 41.26
N ASP A 848 18.01 27.34 42.37
CA ASP A 848 17.32 26.06 42.55
C ASP A 848 15.83 26.25 42.85
N GLY A 849 15.44 27.24 43.66
CA GLY A 849 14.03 27.56 43.95
C GLY A 849 13.25 28.01 42.71
N VAL A 850 13.84 28.89 41.90
CA VAL A 850 13.27 29.37 40.62
C VAL A 850 13.16 28.25 39.58
N ARG A 851 14.05 27.26 39.63
CA ARG A 851 14.02 26.07 38.75
C ARG A 851 13.10 24.96 39.26
N GLN A 852 12.68 25.00 40.53
CA GLN A 852 11.75 24.04 41.14
C GLN A 852 10.29 24.52 41.07
N SER A 853 10.04 25.83 41.11
CA SER A 853 8.68 26.38 41.05
C SER A 853 8.64 27.78 40.42
N LEU A 854 7.66 28.00 39.53
CA LEU A 854 7.38 29.35 38.99
C LEU A 854 6.71 30.25 40.05
N ASP A 855 6.02 29.65 41.03
CA ASP A 855 5.40 30.39 42.12
C ASP A 855 6.45 30.98 43.10
N PHE A 856 7.68 30.44 43.10
CA PHE A 856 8.82 31.03 43.82
C PHE A 856 9.20 32.42 43.28
N ILE A 857 8.89 32.72 42.01
CA ILE A 857 9.08 34.07 41.44
C ILE A 857 8.18 35.09 42.15
N LYS A 858 7.03 34.68 42.68
CA LYS A 858 6.09 35.55 43.41
C LYS A 858 6.53 35.84 44.85
N THR A 859 7.40 35.02 45.42
CA THR A 859 7.93 35.18 46.80
C THR A 859 9.22 35.99 46.86
N LEU A 860 9.85 36.26 45.71
CA LEU A 860 11.07 37.06 45.61
C LEU A 860 10.77 38.56 45.63
N ASP A 861 11.77 39.36 46.03
CA ASP A 861 11.72 40.83 45.95
C ASP A 861 11.39 41.25 44.49
N PRO A 862 10.44 42.19 44.26
CA PRO A 862 10.06 42.67 42.93
C PRO A 862 11.22 43.01 41.99
N ALA A 863 12.36 43.50 42.52
CA ALA A 863 13.55 43.78 41.72
C ALA A 863 14.24 42.50 41.22
N VAL A 864 14.39 41.50 42.10
CA VAL A 864 15.01 40.19 41.77
C VAL A 864 14.07 39.37 40.87
N ALA A 865 12.76 39.42 41.13
CA ALA A 865 11.75 38.75 40.32
C ALA A 865 11.77 39.23 38.86
N ARG A 866 12.00 40.52 38.60
CA ARG A 866 12.11 41.06 37.23
C ARG A 866 13.33 40.50 36.50
N VAL A 867 14.50 40.47 37.15
CA VAL A 867 15.74 39.91 36.60
C VAL A 867 15.57 38.41 36.27
N VAL A 868 14.88 37.67 37.14
CA VAL A 868 14.58 36.25 36.92
C VAL A 868 13.67 36.05 35.70
N ARG A 869 12.62 36.87 35.53
CA ARG A 869 11.73 36.81 34.36
C ARG A 869 12.47 37.13 33.06
N GLU A 870 13.35 38.13 33.07
CA GLU A 870 14.21 38.45 31.92
C GLU A 870 15.16 37.29 31.57
N CYS A 871 15.73 36.61 32.57
CA CYS A 871 16.56 35.43 32.36
C CYS A 871 15.76 34.28 31.74
N TYR A 872 14.52 34.05 32.17
CA TYR A 872 13.61 33.07 31.56
C TYR A 872 13.25 33.41 30.12
N GLY A 873 12.89 34.68 29.85
CA GLY A 873 12.59 35.16 28.50
C GLY A 873 13.78 34.97 27.57
N TRP A 874 14.98 35.36 28.00
CA TRP A 874 16.20 35.21 27.22
C TRP A 874 16.55 33.73 26.95
N ALA A 875 16.50 32.88 27.97
CA ALA A 875 16.82 31.45 27.81
C ALA A 875 15.83 30.75 26.86
N THR A 876 14.53 31.06 27.00
CA THR A 876 13.49 30.50 26.13
C THR A 876 13.60 31.02 24.70
N ASN A 877 13.94 32.30 24.52
CA ASN A 877 14.23 32.89 23.21
C ASN A 877 15.37 32.18 22.48
N LYS A 878 16.48 31.88 23.17
CA LYS A 878 17.60 31.10 22.59
C LYS A 878 17.23 29.64 22.33
N GLY A 879 16.31 29.07 23.12
CA GLY A 879 15.67 27.79 22.81
C GLY A 879 14.96 27.81 21.46
N PHE A 880 14.20 28.87 21.16
CA PHE A 880 13.57 29.03 19.84
C PHE A 880 14.59 29.16 18.70
N ALA A 881 15.73 29.83 18.93
CA ALA A 881 16.81 29.91 17.94
C ALA A 881 17.39 28.53 17.58
N PHE A 882 17.61 27.67 18.58
CA PHE A 882 18.04 26.29 18.36
C PHE A 882 17.04 25.52 17.48
N LEU A 883 15.74 25.70 17.75
CA LEU A 883 14.68 25.04 16.99
C LEU A 883 14.59 25.51 15.53
N ILE A 884 14.98 26.75 15.21
CA ILE A 884 15.08 27.22 13.81
C ILE A 884 16.11 26.38 13.03
N GLY A 885 17.25 26.07 13.66
CA GLY A 885 18.26 25.20 13.05
C GLY A 885 17.71 23.80 12.77
N VAL A 886 16.99 23.22 13.73
CA VAL A 886 16.33 21.90 13.58
C VAL A 886 15.34 21.90 12.42
N VAL A 887 14.46 22.89 12.35
CA VAL A 887 13.43 23.00 11.31
C VAL A 887 14.03 23.27 9.93
N SER A 888 15.18 23.96 9.87
CA SER A 888 15.88 24.21 8.60
C SER A 888 16.36 22.91 7.95
N PHE A 889 16.73 21.89 8.74
CA PHE A 889 17.02 20.55 8.21
C PHE A 889 15.78 19.86 7.61
N ALA A 890 14.57 20.18 8.09
CA ALA A 890 13.33 19.70 7.48
C ALA A 890 13.16 20.29 6.07
N PHE A 891 13.42 21.59 5.90
CA PHE A 891 13.41 22.24 4.59
C PHE A 891 14.44 21.63 3.63
N VAL A 892 15.69 21.45 4.07
CA VAL A 892 16.74 20.81 3.25
C VAL A 892 16.35 19.39 2.85
N SER A 893 15.78 18.61 3.78
CA SER A 893 15.30 17.24 3.50
C SER A 893 14.20 17.22 2.44
N SER A 894 13.34 18.25 2.42
CA SER A 894 12.21 18.34 1.48
C SER A 894 12.63 18.53 0.02
N ILE A 895 13.82 19.08 -0.24
CA ILE A 895 14.37 19.26 -1.59
C ILE A 895 14.64 17.90 -2.26
N PHE A 896 14.94 16.87 -1.46
CA PHE A 896 15.25 15.54 -1.96
C PHE A 896 13.99 14.67 -2.22
N ILE A 897 12.80 15.19 -1.91
CA ILE A 897 11.52 14.51 -2.21
C ILE A 897 11.31 14.46 -3.73
N ARG A 898 11.00 13.28 -4.26
CA ARG A 898 10.66 13.09 -5.67
C ARG A 898 9.15 13.03 -5.84
N GLU A 899 8.60 13.92 -6.66
CA GLU A 899 7.18 13.92 -7.02
C GLU A 899 6.91 13.13 -8.29
N ARG A 900 5.78 12.41 -8.28
CA ARG A 900 5.12 11.88 -9.47
C ARG A 900 3.70 12.45 -9.51
N SER A 901 3.13 12.55 -10.70
CA SER A 901 1.76 13.04 -10.82
C SER A 901 0.82 11.97 -10.29
N LEU A 902 -0.01 12.33 -9.30
CA LEU A 902 -1.11 11.49 -8.85
C LEU A 902 -2.04 11.25 -10.06
N SER A 903 -2.08 10.03 -10.59
CA SER A 903 -2.94 9.71 -11.74
C SER A 903 -4.41 9.80 -11.32
N ARG A 904 -5.20 10.60 -12.05
CA ARG A 904 -6.63 10.82 -11.82
C ARG A 904 -7.47 9.55 -11.86
#